data_AF-A0A512N1I4-F1
#
_entry.id   AF-A0A512N1I4-F1
#
_cell.length_a   1.000
_cell.length_b   1.000
_cell.length_c   1.000
_cell.angle_alpha   90.00
_cell.angle_beta   90.00
_cell.angle_gamma   90.00
#
_symmetry.space_group_name_H-M   'P 1'
#
loop_
_entity.id
_entity.type
_entity.pdbx_description
1 polymer ?
#
loop_
_entity_poly.entity_id
_entity_poly.type
_entity_poly.pdbx_seq_one_letter_code
_entity_poly.pdbx_strand_id
1 'polypeptide(L)'
;MASTDDTDRDAAAGVFSRAKGGLYGGPVDTTGLDPNVVAQLMGYRWATSFEGTQPAATITYAFPSSTAAYMSDPTYPSTNDLATFQPLNEFQEAAVRTGLALVASYTNLKFVEVAPGSASQAAFRFSQYTPDPAKSEARFPANEGAFKSYQSDSRDTGDMFLGQNSRPTSTAYFGTDHFTTIIHEMGHSFGLKHGHDGTFHGTLAPQVNDNEFSVMTYASYFGANTATGASEARLGSSPTSYMMYDIAALQVMYGANFDKVGIRATYRWDKGTGQQFIGSDAAPNTGVTATDKIFSTVWTQGATVTYDLREFTQDQVDDLRPGHFLKFSNDQLADLNNAVDAGTAGYIAQGNVYNALLYHGDLRSAVANLITGIGNDTLIGNDRDNVLTAGAGTDIISTAGGNDTVHGGAGADTIFFGSGYSVLSDTLADLNGDVVRDFGFGTVDVRGERFAWSNVDLNLAGTKATITVDGSVIELNGSFFSGNGAFIVSQRGVGADEHTAVSYVNVLPNLAEGRSVNPILINGVADQPFMTGDGAVRFTLELKSAVSAFANTLGVYKIGADGTISDVQVLFANTLNVAAGAKTVDLGVLGNGQHFGFFLIQDGANLFNAPTGTLSFVTPGTNTSANVDIWLPPTLVSSTQGALSGHQIFHSSASLNPNASVQVLSGVQSGGQQLHLGFEDLPMATGDRDYQDVVVGIHANGDGFFFT
;
A
#
# COMPACT_ATOMS: atom_id res chain seq x y z
N MET A 1 33.20 -10.39 -8.86
CA MET A 1 33.61 -11.79 -8.59
C MET A 1 33.06 -12.71 -9.68
N ALA A 2 33.74 -13.82 -10.01
CA ALA A 2 33.27 -14.77 -11.03
C ALA A 2 32.07 -15.59 -10.49
N SER A 3 31.07 -15.79 -11.37
CA SER A 3 29.74 -16.45 -11.26
C SER A 3 29.36 -17.18 -9.98
N THR A 4 28.19 -16.94 -9.40
CA THR A 4 27.68 -17.89 -8.39
C THR A 4 27.20 -19.17 -9.13
N ASP A 5 27.37 -20.37 -8.55
CA ASP A 5 26.94 -21.66 -9.14
C ASP A 5 26.01 -22.34 -8.14
N ASP A 6 24.87 -21.71 -7.92
CA ASP A 6 24.03 -21.83 -6.71
C ASP A 6 23.06 -23.00 -6.76
N THR A 7 23.41 -24.02 -7.53
CA THR A 7 22.50 -25.13 -7.81
C THR A 7 23.24 -26.43 -7.60
N ASP A 8 22.68 -27.27 -6.73
CA ASP A 8 23.13 -28.62 -6.42
C ASP A 8 23.31 -29.42 -7.72
N ARG A 9 24.58 -29.64 -8.12
CA ARG A 9 24.92 -30.42 -9.33
C ARG A 9 25.10 -31.91 -9.04
N ASP A 10 24.94 -32.36 -7.81
CA ASP A 10 25.40 -33.67 -7.35
C ASP A 10 24.25 -34.63 -6.96
N ALA A 11 23.10 -34.57 -7.64
CA ALA A 11 21.99 -35.48 -7.37
C ALA A 11 22.11 -36.84 -8.09
N ALA A 12 22.99 -37.72 -7.58
CA ALA A 12 22.87 -39.16 -7.79
C ALA A 12 21.99 -39.78 -6.66
N ALA A 13 20.71 -40.04 -6.98
CA ALA A 13 19.73 -40.70 -6.09
C ALA A 13 19.40 -39.93 -4.79
N GLY A 14 18.82 -38.73 -4.92
CA GLY A 14 18.43 -37.89 -3.78
C GLY A 14 17.26 -38.44 -2.95
N VAL A 15 17.23 -38.07 -1.67
CA VAL A 15 16.11 -38.29 -0.75
C VAL A 15 15.29 -37.01 -0.70
N PHE A 16 13.99 -37.04 -1.00
CA PHE A 16 13.14 -35.83 -1.04
C PHE A 16 12.05 -35.81 0.03
N SER A 17 11.62 -36.98 0.49
CA SER A 17 10.45 -37.15 1.37
C SER A 17 10.75 -37.07 2.87
N ARG A 18 11.98 -36.73 3.26
CA ARG A 18 12.36 -36.62 4.66
C ARG A 18 12.21 -35.19 5.16
N ALA A 19 11.72 -35.04 6.39
CA ALA A 19 11.69 -33.73 7.03
C ALA A 19 13.09 -33.27 7.45
N LYS A 20 13.37 -31.98 7.24
CA LYS A 20 14.50 -31.27 7.84
C LYS A 20 13.98 -30.12 8.69
N GLY A 21 14.40 -30.05 9.95
CA GLY A 21 13.81 -29.12 10.93
C GLY A 21 12.30 -29.26 11.12
N GLY A 22 11.74 -30.44 10.83
CA GLY A 22 10.30 -30.69 10.88
C GLY A 22 9.51 -30.21 9.65
N LEU A 23 10.20 -29.73 8.61
CA LEU A 23 9.59 -29.21 7.39
C LEU A 23 9.99 -30.03 6.16
N TYR A 24 9.20 -29.88 5.09
CA TYR A 24 9.39 -30.54 3.79
C TYR A 24 9.41 -29.50 2.67
N GLY A 25 9.77 -29.92 1.46
CA GLY A 25 9.43 -29.17 0.26
C GLY A 25 7.97 -29.38 -0.14
N GLY A 26 7.35 -28.32 -0.66
CA GLY A 26 6.02 -28.37 -1.24
C GLY A 26 5.87 -27.39 -2.42
N PRO A 27 4.98 -27.69 -3.38
CA PRO A 27 4.85 -26.91 -4.60
C PRO A 27 4.20 -25.55 -4.35
N VAL A 28 4.53 -24.59 -5.21
CA VAL A 28 3.95 -23.24 -5.24
C VAL A 28 3.01 -23.14 -6.44
N ASP A 29 1.78 -22.69 -6.22
CA ASP A 29 0.85 -22.39 -7.31
C ASP A 29 1.24 -21.05 -7.95
N THR A 30 1.52 -21.09 -9.24
CA THR A 30 1.92 -19.90 -10.03
C THR A 30 0.79 -19.38 -10.92
N THR A 31 -0.41 -19.95 -10.82
CA THR A 31 -1.53 -19.61 -11.70
C THR A 31 -1.98 -18.16 -11.49
N GLY A 32 -2.00 -17.38 -12.57
CA GLY A 32 -2.48 -15.99 -12.55
C GLY A 32 -1.53 -14.99 -11.90
N LEU A 33 -0.31 -15.39 -11.54
CA LEU A 33 0.71 -14.48 -11.02
C LEU A 33 1.36 -13.64 -12.12
N ASP A 34 1.94 -12.50 -11.73
CA ASP A 34 2.79 -11.68 -12.60
C ASP A 34 3.98 -12.51 -13.14
N PRO A 35 4.25 -12.49 -14.46
CA PRO A 35 5.35 -13.25 -15.05
C PRO A 35 6.74 -12.98 -14.43
N ASN A 36 7.02 -11.74 -14.00
CA ASN A 36 8.28 -11.39 -13.35
C ASN A 36 8.37 -11.97 -11.94
N VAL A 37 7.25 -12.05 -11.22
CA VAL A 37 7.20 -12.77 -9.92
C VAL A 37 7.40 -14.27 -10.14
N VAL A 38 6.75 -14.84 -11.16
CA VAL A 38 6.93 -16.25 -11.53
C VAL A 38 8.38 -16.55 -11.91
N ALA A 39 9.03 -15.65 -12.63
CA ALA A 39 10.45 -15.77 -13.00
C ALA A 39 11.42 -15.72 -11.82
N GLN A 40 10.97 -15.38 -10.61
CA GLN A 40 11.76 -15.48 -9.38
C GLN A 40 11.60 -16.80 -8.65
N LEU A 41 10.58 -17.61 -8.97
CA LEU A 41 10.25 -18.80 -8.20
C LEU A 41 10.98 -20.04 -8.74
N MET A 42 11.49 -20.88 -7.84
CA MET A 42 11.87 -22.29 -8.09
C MET A 42 10.64 -23.22 -8.13
N GLY A 43 9.45 -22.72 -7.77
CA GLY A 43 8.22 -23.49 -7.77
C GLY A 43 8.06 -24.43 -6.58
N TYR A 44 9.02 -24.43 -5.64
CA TYR A 44 8.96 -25.13 -4.36
C TYR A 44 9.27 -24.18 -3.21
N ARG A 45 8.63 -24.43 -2.07
CA ARG A 45 8.77 -23.70 -0.81
C ARG A 45 8.85 -24.66 0.38
N TRP A 46 9.16 -24.15 1.56
CA TRP A 46 9.00 -24.91 2.80
C TRP A 46 7.54 -25.11 3.16
N ALA A 47 7.18 -26.36 3.47
CA ALA A 47 5.83 -26.82 3.77
C ALA A 47 5.79 -27.70 5.02
N THR A 48 4.60 -27.82 5.61
CA THR A 48 4.36 -28.62 6.83
C THR A 48 4.24 -30.12 6.58
N SER A 49 4.11 -30.54 5.33
CA SER A 49 4.02 -31.94 4.90
C SER A 49 4.66 -32.11 3.52
N PHE A 50 5.11 -33.33 3.21
CA PHE A 50 5.74 -33.66 1.93
C PHE A 50 4.77 -33.40 0.76
N GLU A 51 5.20 -32.60 -0.22
CA GLU A 51 4.38 -32.16 -1.36
C GLU A 51 3.09 -31.43 -0.95
N GLY A 52 3.05 -30.92 0.29
CA GLY A 52 1.90 -30.24 0.84
C GLY A 52 1.78 -28.79 0.37
N THR A 53 0.54 -28.31 0.25
CA THR A 53 0.27 -26.92 -0.12
C THR A 53 0.31 -25.94 1.05
N GLN A 54 0.38 -26.43 2.30
CA GLN A 54 0.40 -25.57 3.48
C GLN A 54 1.83 -25.07 3.75
N PRO A 55 2.11 -23.76 3.57
CA PRO A 55 3.44 -23.21 3.78
C PRO A 55 3.88 -23.33 5.25
N ALA A 56 5.19 -23.35 5.47
CA ALA A 56 5.75 -23.25 6.81
C ALA A 56 5.37 -21.91 7.45
N ALA A 57 5.02 -21.94 8.74
CA ALA A 57 4.82 -20.73 9.55
C ALA A 57 6.06 -20.38 10.39
N THR A 58 6.96 -21.34 10.59
CA THR A 58 8.19 -21.16 11.37
C THR A 58 9.32 -21.98 10.76
N ILE A 59 10.47 -21.35 10.58
CA ILE A 59 11.70 -21.99 10.12
C ILE A 59 12.74 -21.88 11.23
N THR A 60 13.29 -23.01 11.65
CA THR A 60 14.38 -23.04 12.64
C THR A 60 15.72 -22.88 11.94
N TYR A 61 16.64 -22.14 12.56
CA TYR A 61 17.98 -21.93 12.00
C TYR A 61 19.09 -22.11 13.04
N ALA A 62 20.30 -22.37 12.57
CA ALA A 62 21.49 -22.47 13.42
C ALA A 62 22.75 -21.93 12.73
N PHE A 63 23.73 -21.58 13.56
CA PHE A 63 25.13 -21.34 13.18
C PHE A 63 26.00 -22.49 13.70
N PRO A 64 26.22 -23.57 12.92
CA PRO A 64 27.08 -24.66 13.35
C PRO A 64 28.49 -24.21 13.70
N SER A 65 29.05 -24.77 14.78
CA SER A 65 30.45 -24.56 15.18
C SER A 65 31.40 -25.65 14.68
N SER A 66 30.86 -26.74 14.11
CA SER A 66 31.62 -27.85 13.53
C SER A 66 30.79 -28.63 12.51
N THR A 67 31.45 -29.43 11.67
CA THR A 67 30.81 -30.31 10.68
C THR A 67 29.90 -31.38 11.29
N ALA A 68 29.99 -31.64 12.60
CA ALA A 68 29.15 -32.62 13.29
C ALA A 68 27.64 -32.32 13.18
N ALA A 69 27.25 -31.05 13.04
CA ALA A 69 25.86 -30.66 12.83
C ALA A 69 25.27 -31.19 11.50
N TYR A 70 26.13 -31.39 10.49
CA TYR A 70 25.76 -31.92 9.18
C TYR A 70 25.91 -33.44 9.15
N MET A 71 27.06 -33.93 9.61
CA MET A 71 27.46 -35.35 9.58
C MET A 71 26.73 -36.24 10.62
N SER A 72 25.76 -35.67 11.36
CA SER A 72 24.80 -36.48 12.14
C SER A 72 23.97 -37.40 11.23
N ASP A 73 23.85 -37.04 9.96
CA ASP A 73 23.43 -37.93 8.89
C ASP A 73 24.66 -38.53 8.18
N PRO A 74 24.89 -39.85 8.24
CA PRO A 74 26.03 -40.48 7.59
C PRO A 74 25.95 -40.46 6.05
N THR A 75 24.80 -40.08 5.50
CA THR A 75 24.53 -40.03 4.07
C THR A 75 24.40 -38.60 3.53
N TYR A 76 24.81 -37.60 4.31
CA TYR A 76 24.79 -36.19 3.90
C TYR A 76 25.48 -36.00 2.53
N PRO A 77 24.83 -35.35 1.54
CA PRO A 77 25.33 -35.32 0.17
C PRO A 77 26.42 -34.26 -0.08
N SER A 78 26.32 -33.10 0.55
CA SER A 78 27.24 -31.95 0.35
C SER A 78 28.56 -32.07 1.15
N THR A 79 29.24 -33.23 1.12
CA THR A 79 30.47 -33.44 1.92
C THR A 79 31.67 -32.64 1.44
N ASN A 80 31.70 -32.26 0.15
CA ASN A 80 32.80 -31.48 -0.42
C ASN A 80 32.86 -30.08 0.20
N ASP A 81 31.71 -29.44 0.37
CA ASP A 81 31.60 -28.09 0.94
C ASP A 81 32.07 -28.07 2.40
N LEU A 82 31.78 -29.15 3.14
CA LEU A 82 32.23 -29.35 4.51
C LEU A 82 33.74 -29.59 4.66
N ALA A 83 34.46 -29.95 3.58
CA ALA A 83 35.90 -30.21 3.66
C ALA A 83 36.71 -28.98 4.07
N THR A 84 36.18 -27.78 3.78
CA THR A 84 36.79 -26.49 4.16
C THR A 84 35.93 -25.70 5.14
N PHE A 85 35.02 -26.38 5.83
CA PHE A 85 34.10 -25.79 6.80
C PHE A 85 34.81 -24.85 7.77
N GLN A 86 34.20 -23.69 8.00
CA GLN A 86 34.50 -22.80 9.11
C GLN A 86 33.18 -22.31 9.74
N PRO A 87 33.13 -22.03 11.04
CA PRO A 87 32.00 -21.34 11.63
C PRO A 87 31.86 -19.93 11.03
N LEU A 88 30.63 -19.39 11.01
CA LEU A 88 30.43 -17.98 10.69
C LEU A 88 31.15 -17.07 11.71
N ASN A 89 31.53 -15.89 11.26
CA ASN A 89 31.98 -14.83 12.17
C ASN A 89 30.76 -14.02 12.67
N GLU A 90 30.95 -13.24 13.73
CA GLU A 90 29.87 -12.47 14.36
C GLU A 90 29.15 -11.50 13.41
N PHE A 91 29.85 -10.92 12.43
CA PHE A 91 29.27 -9.99 11.46
C PHE A 91 28.43 -10.71 10.41
N GLN A 92 28.83 -11.92 10.00
CA GLN A 92 28.01 -12.76 9.15
C GLN A 92 26.76 -13.24 9.88
N GLU A 93 26.88 -13.68 11.14
CA GLU A 93 25.69 -14.06 11.91
C GLU A 93 24.73 -12.87 12.10
N ALA A 94 25.26 -11.67 12.35
CA ALA A 94 24.45 -10.46 12.43
C ALA A 94 23.74 -10.14 11.10
N ALA A 95 24.45 -10.23 9.97
CA ALA A 95 23.88 -10.05 8.63
C ALA A 95 22.80 -11.09 8.32
N VAL A 96 23.00 -12.36 8.66
CA VAL A 96 22.00 -13.43 8.51
C VAL A 96 20.76 -13.12 9.35
N ARG A 97 20.92 -12.75 10.63
CA ARG A 97 19.78 -12.38 11.49
C ARG A 97 19.00 -11.20 10.91
N THR A 98 19.68 -10.19 10.36
CA THR A 98 19.06 -9.08 9.63
C THR A 98 18.28 -9.57 8.41
N GLY A 99 18.87 -10.42 7.56
CA GLY A 99 18.19 -10.99 6.40
C GLY A 99 16.93 -11.79 6.75
N LEU A 100 16.97 -12.59 7.83
CA LEU A 100 15.82 -13.35 8.33
C LEU A 100 14.73 -12.39 8.86
N ALA A 101 15.13 -11.34 9.56
CA ALA A 101 14.22 -10.34 10.09
C ALA A 101 13.57 -9.48 8.98
N LEU A 102 14.25 -9.25 7.85
CA LEU A 102 13.65 -8.67 6.64
C LEU A 102 12.57 -9.60 6.08
N VAL A 103 12.85 -10.89 5.87
CA VAL A 103 11.83 -11.82 5.35
C VAL A 103 10.63 -11.97 6.29
N ALA A 104 10.85 -11.93 7.61
CA ALA A 104 9.78 -11.93 8.60
C ALA A 104 8.96 -10.63 8.59
N SER A 105 9.52 -9.49 8.17
CA SER A 105 8.75 -8.25 8.02
C SER A 105 7.88 -8.28 6.76
N TYR A 106 8.27 -9.03 5.73
CA TYR A 106 7.51 -9.14 4.47
C TYR A 106 6.43 -10.22 4.49
N THR A 107 6.66 -11.29 5.26
CA THR A 107 5.88 -12.53 5.18
C THR A 107 5.39 -13.01 6.54
N ASN A 108 4.50 -14.00 6.56
CA ASN A 108 4.03 -14.63 7.81
C ASN A 108 5.05 -15.61 8.44
N LEU A 109 6.27 -15.70 7.91
CA LEU A 109 7.32 -16.54 8.47
C LEU A 109 7.85 -15.99 9.79
N LYS A 110 8.11 -16.92 10.72
CA LYS A 110 8.87 -16.67 11.94
C LYS A 110 10.17 -17.47 11.92
N PHE A 111 11.22 -16.88 12.46
CA PHE A 111 12.53 -17.53 12.54
C PHE A 111 12.93 -17.77 13.98
N VAL A 112 13.40 -18.98 14.27
CA VAL A 112 13.82 -19.38 15.62
C VAL A 112 15.23 -19.96 15.57
N GLU A 113 16.16 -19.30 16.24
CA GLU A 113 17.51 -19.84 16.42
C GLU A 113 17.44 -21.03 17.38
N VAL A 114 17.94 -22.20 16.97
CA VAL A 114 17.97 -23.37 17.85
C VAL A 114 19.05 -23.23 18.92
N ALA A 115 18.85 -23.89 20.06
CA ALA A 115 19.82 -23.86 21.16
C ALA A 115 21.21 -24.40 20.71
N PRO A 116 22.32 -23.86 21.25
CA PRO A 116 23.66 -24.39 21.01
C PRO A 116 23.71 -25.91 21.24
N GLY A 117 24.27 -26.65 20.28
CA GLY A 117 24.31 -28.12 20.30
C GLY A 117 23.11 -28.83 19.64
N SER A 118 22.05 -28.10 19.29
CA SER A 118 20.89 -28.62 18.53
C SER A 118 20.93 -28.25 17.05
N ALA A 119 22.08 -27.79 16.54
CA ALA A 119 22.24 -27.31 15.17
C ALA A 119 21.88 -28.34 14.10
N SER A 120 22.00 -29.65 14.38
CA SER A 120 21.58 -30.72 13.47
C SER A 120 20.06 -30.83 13.29
N GLN A 121 19.28 -30.17 14.15
CA GLN A 121 17.82 -30.16 14.11
C GLN A 121 17.25 -28.93 13.39
N ALA A 122 18.08 -27.99 12.96
CA ALA A 122 17.61 -26.79 12.26
C ALA A 122 17.24 -27.10 10.81
N ALA A 123 16.24 -26.38 10.28
CA ALA A 123 15.94 -26.38 8.86
C ALA A 123 17.05 -25.66 8.08
N PHE A 124 17.43 -24.47 8.56
CA PHE A 124 18.52 -23.68 7.98
C PHE A 124 19.81 -23.81 8.78
N ARG A 125 20.93 -24.05 8.09
CA ARG A 125 22.26 -24.05 8.72
C ARG A 125 23.23 -23.22 7.89
N PHE A 126 23.89 -22.28 8.53
CA PHE A 126 24.80 -21.36 7.86
C PHE A 126 26.24 -21.65 8.25
N SER A 127 27.12 -21.83 7.27
CA SER A 127 28.54 -22.06 7.50
C SER A 127 29.40 -21.28 6.53
N GLN A 128 30.67 -21.07 6.88
CA GLN A 128 31.68 -20.62 5.95
C GLN A 128 32.32 -21.83 5.27
N TYR A 129 32.84 -21.60 4.08
CA TYR A 129 33.76 -22.50 3.41
C TYR A 129 34.74 -21.69 2.54
N THR A 130 35.83 -22.30 2.12
CA THR A 130 36.81 -21.66 1.22
C THR A 130 36.87 -22.42 -0.10
N PRO A 131 35.86 -22.27 -0.96
CA PRO A 131 35.88 -22.89 -2.28
C PRO A 131 36.91 -22.21 -3.17
N ASP A 132 37.42 -22.96 -4.15
CA ASP A 132 38.10 -22.38 -5.30
C ASP A 132 37.18 -22.53 -6.52
N PRO A 133 36.69 -21.43 -7.11
CA PRO A 133 36.81 -20.03 -6.68
C PRO A 133 35.92 -19.65 -5.47
N ALA A 134 36.26 -18.54 -4.78
CA ALA A 134 35.71 -18.09 -3.48
C ALA A 134 34.24 -17.60 -3.48
N LYS A 135 33.31 -18.43 -3.94
CA LYS A 135 31.88 -18.16 -4.13
C LYS A 135 31.05 -18.53 -2.90
N SER A 136 29.79 -18.10 -2.87
CA SER A 136 28.79 -18.61 -1.93
C SER A 136 27.84 -19.53 -2.68
N GLU A 137 27.09 -20.33 -1.94
CA GLU A 137 26.04 -21.18 -2.49
C GLU A 137 25.02 -21.55 -1.41
N ALA A 138 23.83 -21.92 -1.85
CA ALA A 138 22.75 -22.37 -0.99
C ALA A 138 22.00 -23.56 -1.60
N ARG A 139 21.24 -24.26 -0.75
CA ARG A 139 20.40 -25.38 -1.16
C ARG A 139 18.93 -24.97 -1.10
N PHE A 140 18.22 -25.11 -2.22
CA PHE A 140 16.78 -24.85 -2.32
C PHE A 140 15.95 -25.68 -1.34
N PRO A 141 14.67 -25.34 -1.10
CA PRO A 141 13.71 -26.30 -0.57
C PRO A 141 13.76 -27.63 -1.36
N ALA A 142 13.72 -28.76 -0.63
CA ALA A 142 13.83 -30.08 -1.25
C ALA A 142 12.77 -30.27 -2.35
N ASN A 143 13.16 -30.79 -3.50
CA ASN A 143 12.25 -30.93 -4.62
C ASN A 143 12.61 -32.13 -5.52
N GLU A 144 11.60 -32.90 -5.91
CA GLU A 144 11.70 -33.94 -6.94
C GLU A 144 11.30 -33.39 -8.32
N GLY A 145 11.47 -32.08 -8.52
CA GLY A 145 10.97 -31.36 -9.69
C GLY A 145 11.47 -31.93 -11.02
N ALA A 146 10.73 -31.62 -12.09
CA ALA A 146 10.99 -32.10 -13.45
C ALA A 146 12.38 -31.74 -14.02
N PHE A 147 13.14 -30.87 -13.34
CA PHE A 147 14.44 -30.36 -13.79
C PHE A 147 15.57 -30.85 -12.89
N LYS A 148 16.31 -31.84 -13.38
CA LYS A 148 17.39 -32.52 -12.63
C LYS A 148 18.53 -31.62 -12.18
N SER A 149 18.74 -30.47 -12.82
CA SER A 149 19.83 -29.53 -12.49
C SER A 149 19.55 -28.64 -11.27
N TYR A 150 18.34 -28.69 -10.71
CA TYR A 150 17.91 -27.85 -9.57
C TYR A 150 17.27 -28.67 -8.45
N GLN A 151 17.42 -29.99 -8.50
CA GLN A 151 16.94 -30.89 -7.45
C GLN A 151 17.78 -30.65 -6.20
N SER A 152 17.12 -30.44 -5.07
CA SER A 152 17.79 -30.36 -3.78
C SER A 152 17.37 -31.52 -2.90
N ASP A 153 18.36 -32.16 -2.28
CA ASP A 153 18.15 -33.26 -1.36
C ASP A 153 17.61 -32.76 -0.01
N SER A 154 16.68 -33.50 0.57
CA SER A 154 16.11 -33.21 1.90
C SER A 154 17.12 -33.21 3.05
N ARG A 155 18.32 -33.77 2.86
CA ARG A 155 19.37 -33.83 3.90
C ARG A 155 20.17 -32.53 3.99
N ASP A 156 20.28 -31.78 2.90
CA ASP A 156 21.06 -30.53 2.83
C ASP A 156 20.25 -29.29 2.40
N THR A 157 19.02 -29.45 1.91
CA THR A 157 18.06 -28.35 1.67
C THR A 157 18.06 -27.26 2.75
N GLY A 158 18.17 -25.99 2.39
CA GLY A 158 18.28 -24.88 3.34
C GLY A 158 19.63 -24.71 4.04
N ASP A 159 20.65 -25.50 3.69
CA ASP A 159 22.02 -25.19 4.07
C ASP A 159 22.62 -24.11 3.17
N MET A 160 23.36 -23.20 3.78
CA MET A 160 24.12 -22.16 3.08
C MET A 160 25.60 -22.27 3.40
N PHE A 161 26.42 -22.18 2.35
CA PHE A 161 27.87 -22.19 2.40
C PHE A 161 28.37 -20.83 1.92
N LEU A 162 28.81 -19.99 2.85
CA LEU A 162 29.18 -18.60 2.63
C LEU A 162 30.69 -18.47 2.39
N GLY A 163 31.05 -18.10 1.18
CA GLY A 163 32.45 -17.87 0.79
C GLY A 163 32.96 -16.49 1.13
N GLN A 164 34.09 -16.11 0.51
CA GLN A 164 34.75 -14.82 0.74
C GLN A 164 33.91 -13.64 0.25
N ASN A 165 33.03 -13.86 -0.74
CA ASN A 165 32.07 -12.88 -1.23
C ASN A 165 30.98 -12.51 -0.21
N SER A 166 30.80 -13.30 0.85
CA SER A 166 29.77 -13.14 1.89
C SER A 166 30.38 -12.89 3.27
N ARG A 167 31.54 -12.19 3.35
CA ARG A 167 32.34 -12.08 4.57
C ARG A 167 32.53 -10.63 5.03
N PRO A 168 31.48 -9.97 5.56
CA PRO A 168 31.63 -8.66 6.18
C PRO A 168 32.62 -8.73 7.36
N THR A 169 33.35 -7.63 7.56
CA THR A 169 34.38 -7.49 8.61
C THR A 169 34.01 -6.47 9.69
N SER A 170 32.80 -5.92 9.62
CA SER A 170 32.23 -5.00 10.60
C SER A 170 30.70 -5.06 10.55
N THR A 171 30.04 -4.35 11.47
CA THR A 171 28.58 -4.16 11.47
C THR A 171 28.08 -3.20 10.38
N ALA A 172 28.99 -2.49 9.68
CA ALA A 172 28.65 -1.60 8.57
C ALA A 172 28.58 -2.39 7.25
N TYR A 173 27.66 -3.35 7.18
CA TYR A 173 27.50 -4.23 6.01
C TYR A 173 26.38 -3.79 5.06
N PHE A 174 25.52 -2.85 5.43
CA PHE A 174 24.51 -2.30 4.52
C PHE A 174 25.17 -1.55 3.36
N GLY A 175 24.63 -1.74 2.16
CA GLY A 175 25.18 -1.16 0.93
C GLY A 175 26.37 -1.93 0.36
N THR A 176 26.74 -3.06 0.96
CA THR A 176 27.87 -3.88 0.49
C THR A 176 27.39 -5.09 -0.29
N ASP A 177 28.21 -5.54 -1.25
CA ASP A 177 27.98 -6.80 -1.95
C ASP A 177 28.03 -8.00 -1.00
N HIS A 178 28.73 -7.89 0.14
CA HIS A 178 28.75 -8.95 1.16
C HIS A 178 27.36 -9.19 1.75
N PHE A 179 26.65 -8.14 2.14
CA PHE A 179 25.30 -8.28 2.66
C PHE A 179 24.32 -8.72 1.57
N THR A 180 24.43 -8.13 0.38
CA THR A 180 23.59 -8.49 -0.78
C THR A 180 23.75 -9.97 -1.15
N THR A 181 24.97 -10.49 -1.14
CA THR A 181 25.23 -11.91 -1.39
C THR A 181 24.64 -12.80 -0.30
N ILE A 182 24.76 -12.41 0.99
CA ILE A 182 24.15 -13.19 2.08
C ILE A 182 22.63 -13.31 1.88
N ILE A 183 21.93 -12.22 1.59
CA ILE A 183 20.47 -12.28 1.36
C ILE A 183 20.11 -12.97 0.03
N HIS A 184 20.99 -12.94 -0.98
CA HIS A 184 20.84 -13.71 -2.21
C HIS A 184 20.83 -15.22 -1.94
N GLU A 185 21.82 -15.74 -1.22
CA GLU A 185 21.88 -17.17 -0.85
C GLU A 185 20.69 -17.59 0.01
N MET A 186 20.25 -16.69 0.88
CA MET A 186 19.03 -16.89 1.67
C MET A 186 17.81 -17.01 0.76
N GLY A 187 17.70 -16.18 -0.28
CA GLY A 187 16.68 -16.26 -1.32
C GLY A 187 16.55 -17.67 -1.91
N HIS A 188 17.66 -18.30 -2.30
CA HIS A 188 17.66 -19.68 -2.79
C HIS A 188 17.08 -20.67 -1.77
N SER A 189 17.53 -20.59 -0.52
CA SER A 189 17.01 -21.46 0.55
C SER A 189 15.53 -21.22 0.86
N PHE A 190 15.00 -20.04 0.54
CA PHE A 190 13.55 -19.76 0.61
C PHE A 190 12.78 -20.30 -0.59
N GLY A 191 13.42 -20.54 -1.73
CA GLY A 191 12.78 -20.99 -2.97
C GLY A 191 12.85 -19.97 -4.12
N LEU A 192 13.65 -18.91 -4.00
CA LEU A 192 13.89 -17.95 -5.08
C LEU A 192 15.01 -18.42 -5.99
N LYS A 193 14.83 -18.41 -7.30
CA LYS A 193 15.89 -18.70 -8.26
C LYS A 193 16.47 -17.41 -8.83
N HIS A 194 17.51 -17.54 -9.66
CA HIS A 194 18.03 -16.41 -10.40
C HIS A 194 17.01 -15.79 -11.36
N GLY A 195 16.91 -14.46 -11.32
CA GLY A 195 16.01 -13.71 -12.21
C GLY A 195 16.43 -13.75 -13.69
N HIS A 196 17.73 -13.89 -13.97
CA HIS A 196 18.26 -13.96 -15.34
C HIS A 196 18.30 -15.38 -15.92
N ASP A 197 17.99 -16.40 -15.11
CA ASP A 197 18.01 -17.80 -15.54
C ASP A 197 16.69 -18.20 -16.20
N GLY A 198 16.75 -18.55 -17.49
CA GLY A 198 15.58 -18.89 -18.30
C GLY A 198 15.18 -20.36 -18.28
N THR A 199 15.91 -21.23 -17.58
CA THR A 199 15.69 -22.69 -17.62
C THR A 199 14.42 -23.13 -16.87
N PHE A 200 13.95 -22.34 -15.91
CA PHE A 200 12.74 -22.57 -15.13
C PHE A 200 11.91 -21.29 -15.06
N HIS A 201 10.58 -21.35 -15.19
CA HIS A 201 9.65 -20.20 -15.12
C HIS A 201 10.02 -18.93 -15.93
N GLY A 202 10.94 -19.04 -16.89
CA GLY A 202 11.43 -17.91 -17.68
C GLY A 202 12.34 -16.95 -16.88
N THR A 203 12.76 -15.89 -17.56
CA THR A 203 13.57 -14.81 -16.97
C THR A 203 12.70 -13.62 -16.61
N LEU A 204 13.19 -12.79 -15.69
CA LEU A 204 12.74 -11.41 -15.56
C LEU A 204 12.76 -10.72 -16.94
N ALA A 205 11.79 -9.84 -17.15
CA ALA A 205 11.80 -9.01 -18.33
C ALA A 205 13.06 -8.12 -18.34
N PRO A 206 13.67 -7.84 -19.51
CA PRO A 206 14.97 -7.17 -19.58
C PRO A 206 15.06 -5.86 -18.78
N GLN A 207 13.99 -5.06 -18.78
CA GLN A 207 13.92 -3.76 -18.12
C GLN A 207 13.81 -3.81 -16.59
N VAL A 208 13.59 -5.00 -16.02
CA VAL A 208 13.58 -5.22 -14.57
C VAL A 208 14.57 -6.30 -14.14
N ASN A 209 15.47 -6.72 -15.03
CA ASN A 209 16.45 -7.76 -14.73
C ASN A 209 17.77 -7.14 -14.23
N ASP A 210 17.68 -6.41 -13.12
CA ASP A 210 18.82 -5.92 -12.36
C ASP A 210 18.50 -5.75 -10.86
N ASN A 211 19.52 -5.34 -10.10
CA ASN A 211 19.45 -5.18 -8.65
C ASN A 211 18.54 -4.04 -8.18
N GLU A 212 17.99 -3.19 -9.06
CA GLU A 212 16.92 -2.25 -8.69
C GLU A 212 15.60 -2.98 -8.41
N PHE A 213 15.45 -4.20 -8.90
CA PHE A 213 14.18 -4.92 -8.91
C PHE A 213 14.24 -6.30 -8.23
N SER A 214 15.41 -6.94 -8.22
CA SER A 214 15.63 -8.22 -7.55
C SER A 214 17.09 -8.40 -7.15
N VAL A 215 17.37 -8.80 -5.91
CA VAL A 215 18.74 -9.18 -5.49
C VAL A 215 19.17 -10.54 -6.04
N MET A 216 18.24 -11.29 -6.63
CA MET A 216 18.48 -12.64 -7.18
C MET A 216 19.08 -12.61 -8.59
N THR A 217 19.35 -11.44 -9.18
CA THR A 217 20.05 -11.36 -10.46
C THR A 217 21.52 -11.01 -10.29
N TYR A 218 22.32 -11.39 -11.28
CA TYR A 218 23.74 -11.07 -11.36
C TYR A 218 24.00 -9.71 -11.97
N ALA A 219 22.95 -9.07 -12.50
CA ALA A 219 23.04 -7.75 -13.09
C ALA A 219 22.85 -6.69 -12.00
N SER A 220 23.94 -6.05 -11.57
CA SER A 220 23.83 -4.88 -10.71
C SER A 220 23.18 -3.68 -11.41
N TYR A 221 23.22 -3.63 -12.76
CA TYR A 221 22.65 -2.57 -13.58
C TYR A 221 22.00 -3.13 -14.86
N PHE A 222 21.07 -2.35 -15.45
CA PHE A 222 20.39 -2.70 -16.68
C PHE A 222 21.35 -3.05 -17.84
N GLY A 223 21.17 -4.24 -18.42
CA GLY A 223 21.96 -4.69 -19.57
C GLY A 223 23.33 -5.28 -19.23
N ALA A 224 23.66 -5.49 -17.95
CA ALA A 224 24.87 -6.19 -17.55
C ALA A 224 24.92 -7.62 -18.15
N ASN A 225 26.12 -8.06 -18.54
CA ASN A 225 26.32 -9.40 -19.09
C ASN A 225 26.45 -10.45 -17.96
N THR A 226 25.35 -11.11 -17.63
CA THR A 226 25.28 -12.12 -16.57
C THR A 226 25.95 -13.45 -16.93
N ALA A 227 26.22 -13.70 -18.22
CA ALA A 227 26.87 -14.95 -18.66
C ALA A 227 28.35 -15.04 -18.24
N THR A 228 28.98 -13.91 -17.93
CA THR A 228 30.38 -13.83 -17.47
C THR A 228 30.52 -13.74 -15.95
N GLY A 229 29.41 -13.81 -15.21
CA GLY A 229 29.34 -13.63 -13.76
C GLY A 229 28.58 -12.37 -13.35
N ALA A 230 28.54 -12.13 -12.05
CA ALA A 230 27.87 -10.96 -11.48
C ALA A 230 28.65 -9.67 -11.71
N SER A 231 27.95 -8.62 -12.11
CA SER A 231 28.44 -7.25 -12.02
C SER A 231 28.23 -6.72 -10.61
N GLU A 232 29.04 -5.75 -10.20
CA GLU A 232 29.10 -5.27 -8.83
C GLU A 232 28.82 -3.77 -8.76
N ALA A 233 28.05 -3.38 -7.75
CA ALA A 233 27.85 -1.98 -7.42
C ALA A 233 29.10 -1.42 -6.73
N ARG A 234 29.25 -0.10 -6.75
CA ARG A 234 30.31 0.54 -5.96
C ARG A 234 29.98 0.44 -4.48
N LEU A 235 31.00 0.41 -3.63
CA LEU A 235 30.83 0.30 -2.18
C LEU A 235 29.78 1.27 -1.63
N GLY A 236 28.82 0.72 -0.87
CA GLY A 236 27.69 1.45 -0.29
C GLY A 236 26.47 1.54 -1.20
N SER A 237 26.57 1.11 -2.47
CA SER A 237 25.50 1.21 -3.48
C SER A 237 24.78 -0.11 -3.78
N SER A 238 25.08 -1.20 -3.08
CA SER A 238 24.33 -2.46 -3.23
C SER A 238 22.99 -2.38 -2.46
N PRO A 239 21.95 -3.13 -2.84
CA PRO A 239 20.67 -3.12 -2.12
C PRO A 239 20.84 -3.40 -0.61
N THR A 240 20.09 -2.66 0.22
CA THR A 240 20.06 -2.86 1.68
C THR A 240 18.88 -3.71 2.16
N SER A 241 18.06 -4.18 1.22
CA SER A 241 16.91 -5.05 1.44
C SER A 241 16.76 -6.02 0.27
N TYR A 242 15.84 -6.99 0.41
CA TYR A 242 15.23 -7.63 -0.77
C TYR A 242 14.47 -6.57 -1.58
N MET A 243 14.39 -6.74 -2.89
CA MET A 243 13.75 -5.78 -3.79
C MET A 243 12.34 -6.24 -4.20
N MET A 244 11.60 -5.40 -4.93
CA MET A 244 10.14 -5.55 -5.09
C MET A 244 9.69 -6.93 -5.59
N TYR A 245 10.40 -7.56 -6.54
CA TYR A 245 10.02 -8.89 -7.04
C TYR A 245 10.42 -10.01 -6.11
N ASP A 246 11.50 -9.84 -5.34
CA ASP A 246 11.89 -10.79 -4.29
C ASP A 246 10.82 -10.81 -3.19
N ILE A 247 10.40 -9.63 -2.73
CA ILE A 247 9.36 -9.46 -1.71
C ILE A 247 8.06 -10.11 -2.19
N ALA A 248 7.62 -9.79 -3.42
CA ALA A 248 6.40 -10.37 -3.98
C ALA A 248 6.47 -11.91 -4.10
N ALA A 249 7.61 -12.46 -4.54
CA ALA A 249 7.80 -13.90 -4.65
C ALA A 249 7.83 -14.59 -3.28
N LEU A 250 8.46 -13.98 -2.28
CA LEU A 250 8.43 -14.46 -0.88
C LEU A 250 7.00 -14.45 -0.32
N GLN A 251 6.21 -13.41 -0.61
CA GLN A 251 4.82 -13.32 -0.19
C GLN A 251 3.91 -14.35 -0.90
N VAL A 252 4.17 -14.67 -2.16
CA VAL A 252 3.49 -15.78 -2.85
C VAL A 252 3.76 -17.11 -2.14
N MET A 253 5.00 -17.34 -1.69
CA MET A 253 5.35 -18.58 -1.01
C MET A 253 4.82 -18.67 0.41
N TYR A 254 4.83 -17.56 1.16
CA TYR A 254 4.65 -17.60 2.62
C TYR A 254 3.53 -16.70 3.16
N GLY A 255 2.79 -16.02 2.28
CA GLY A 255 1.76 -15.04 2.61
C GLY A 255 2.36 -13.72 3.09
N ALA A 256 1.68 -12.61 2.81
CA ALA A 256 2.12 -11.28 3.20
C ALA A 256 1.83 -10.96 4.68
N ASN A 257 2.76 -10.26 5.32
CA ASN A 257 2.63 -9.77 6.69
C ASN A 257 1.86 -8.43 6.72
N PHE A 258 0.74 -8.39 7.44
CA PHE A 258 -0.07 -7.18 7.65
C PHE A 258 -0.22 -6.80 9.14
N ASP A 259 0.76 -7.16 9.98
CA ASP A 259 0.70 -6.99 11.44
C ASP A 259 0.67 -5.52 11.91
N LYS A 260 0.78 -4.54 11.00
CA LYS A 260 0.74 -3.10 11.31
C LYS A 260 -0.53 -2.40 10.81
N VAL A 261 -1.56 -3.13 10.39
CA VAL A 261 -2.88 -2.54 10.12
C VAL A 261 -3.40 -1.79 11.35
N GLY A 262 -3.89 -0.56 11.14
CA GLY A 262 -4.34 0.34 12.21
C GLY A 262 -3.22 1.08 12.93
N ILE A 263 -1.96 0.90 12.52
CA ILE A 263 -0.81 1.68 13.02
C ILE A 263 -0.46 2.76 12.00
N ARG A 264 -0.10 3.95 12.50
CA ARG A 264 0.49 5.02 11.68
C ARG A 264 2.00 5.03 11.86
N ALA A 265 2.74 5.22 10.77
CA ALA A 265 4.20 5.26 10.79
C ALA A 265 4.74 6.36 9.87
N THR A 266 5.74 7.10 10.33
CA THR A 266 6.41 8.13 9.53
C THR A 266 7.83 7.68 9.25
N TYR A 267 8.17 7.50 7.99
CA TYR A 267 9.49 7.09 7.54
C TYR A 267 10.29 8.32 7.11
N ARG A 268 11.56 8.34 7.53
CA ARG A 268 12.54 9.39 7.22
C ARG A 268 13.89 8.77 6.89
N TRP A 269 14.72 9.50 6.15
CA TRP A 269 16.07 9.08 5.83
C TRP A 269 17.08 10.17 6.16
N ASP A 270 18.17 9.79 6.81
CA ASP A 270 19.24 10.71 7.16
C ASP A 270 20.12 11.02 5.94
N LYS A 271 20.33 12.32 5.69
CA LYS A 271 21.11 12.83 4.55
C LYS A 271 22.60 12.49 4.59
N GLY A 272 23.17 12.30 5.77
CA GLY A 272 24.61 12.10 5.93
C GLY A 272 25.02 10.63 6.02
N THR A 273 24.05 9.73 6.25
CA THR A 273 24.33 8.31 6.52
C THR A 273 23.46 7.35 5.73
N GLY A 274 22.37 7.82 5.11
CA GLY A 274 21.38 6.99 4.42
C GLY A 274 20.49 6.16 5.35
N GLN A 275 20.64 6.30 6.68
CA GLN A 275 19.88 5.54 7.66
C GLN A 275 18.38 5.84 7.57
N GLN A 276 17.56 4.79 7.52
CA GLN A 276 16.11 4.91 7.62
C GLN A 276 15.66 4.99 9.09
N PHE A 277 14.65 5.81 9.36
CA PHE A 277 13.99 5.97 10.65
C PHE A 277 12.49 5.74 10.52
N ILE A 278 11.87 5.17 11.56
CA ILE A 278 10.41 5.15 11.74
C ILE A 278 10.10 5.93 13.02
N GLY A 279 9.44 7.07 12.89
CA GLY A 279 9.33 8.02 14.00
C GLY A 279 10.71 8.57 14.37
N SER A 280 11.08 8.53 15.64
CA SER A 280 12.41 8.94 16.13
C SER A 280 13.45 7.83 16.13
N ASP A 281 13.04 6.59 15.93
CA ASP A 281 13.90 5.41 16.12
C ASP A 281 14.44 4.91 14.78
N ALA A 282 15.66 4.39 14.79
CA ALA A 282 16.23 3.73 13.61
C ALA A 282 15.30 2.59 13.19
N ALA A 283 14.97 2.53 11.90
CA ALA A 283 14.04 1.54 11.39
C ALA A 283 14.64 0.13 11.56
N PRO A 284 13.85 -0.85 12.04
CA PRO A 284 14.34 -2.22 12.21
C PRO A 284 14.93 -2.78 10.90
N ASN A 285 16.02 -3.55 11.03
CA ASN A 285 16.68 -4.24 9.93
C ASN A 285 17.20 -3.33 8.81
N THR A 286 17.47 -2.06 9.15
CA THR A 286 18.16 -1.10 8.28
C THR A 286 19.42 -0.60 8.95
N GLY A 287 20.30 0.08 8.22
CA GLY A 287 21.54 0.61 8.78
C GLY A 287 22.19 1.67 7.91
N VAL A 288 23.21 2.32 8.46
CA VAL A 288 24.07 3.27 7.74
C VAL A 288 24.82 2.56 6.61
N THR A 289 24.98 3.25 5.47
CA THR A 289 25.83 2.77 4.38
C THR A 289 27.20 3.46 4.43
N ALA A 290 28.22 2.84 3.83
CA ALA A 290 29.58 3.38 3.84
C ALA A 290 29.74 4.71 3.05
N THR A 291 28.78 5.01 2.17
CA THR A 291 28.81 6.15 1.25
C THR A 291 27.47 6.85 1.19
N ASP A 292 26.70 6.86 2.29
CA ASP A 292 25.40 7.51 2.50
C ASP A 292 24.27 7.22 1.48
N LYS A 293 24.50 6.33 0.52
CA LYS A 293 23.51 5.92 -0.47
C LYS A 293 22.29 5.27 0.18
N ILE A 294 21.15 5.53 -0.43
CA ILE A 294 19.86 4.95 -0.06
C ILE A 294 19.41 4.09 -1.23
N PHE A 295 19.26 2.79 -0.99
CA PHE A 295 18.82 1.84 -2.01
C PHE A 295 18.13 0.64 -1.37
N SER A 296 16.80 0.65 -1.37
CA SER A 296 15.97 -0.36 -0.71
C SER A 296 14.55 -0.37 -1.25
N THR A 297 13.81 -1.43 -0.94
CA THR A 297 12.35 -1.49 -1.10
C THR A 297 11.67 -1.53 0.27
N VAL A 298 10.59 -0.76 0.45
CA VAL A 298 9.81 -0.74 1.70
C VAL A 298 8.54 -1.55 1.57
N TRP A 299 8.30 -2.41 2.56
CA TRP A 299 7.01 -3.05 2.82
C TRP A 299 6.44 -2.52 4.13
N THR A 300 5.26 -1.90 4.07
CA THR A 300 4.68 -1.15 5.19
C THR A 300 3.95 -2.01 6.22
N GLN A 301 3.78 -3.31 5.97
CA GLN A 301 3.02 -4.24 6.81
C GLN A 301 1.57 -3.82 7.07
N GLY A 302 0.97 -3.03 6.19
CA GLY A 302 -0.40 -2.53 6.35
C GLY A 302 -0.53 -1.26 7.17
N ALA A 303 0.57 -0.66 7.64
CA ALA A 303 0.54 0.61 8.32
C ALA A 303 0.09 1.75 7.37
N THR A 304 -0.62 2.73 7.91
CA THR A 304 -0.83 4.00 7.21
C THR A 304 0.47 4.80 7.29
N VAL A 305 1.25 4.75 6.21
CA VAL A 305 2.61 5.31 6.15
C VAL A 305 2.63 6.73 5.60
N THR A 306 3.42 7.60 6.24
CA THR A 306 3.90 8.88 5.69
C THR A 306 5.38 8.75 5.35
N TYR A 307 5.76 9.07 4.12
CA TYR A 307 7.14 9.39 3.78
C TYR A 307 7.37 10.88 4.02
N ASP A 308 8.29 11.21 4.92
CA ASP A 308 8.63 12.57 5.29
C ASP A 308 10.03 12.90 4.78
N LEU A 309 10.05 13.57 3.63
CA LEU A 309 11.23 13.92 2.84
C LEU A 309 11.52 15.42 2.91
N ARG A 310 10.88 16.16 3.82
CA ARG A 310 10.97 17.63 3.89
C ARG A 310 12.38 18.18 4.06
N GLU A 311 13.28 17.36 4.59
CA GLU A 311 14.66 17.79 4.73
C GLU A 311 15.34 17.91 3.36
N PHE A 312 14.99 17.07 2.37
CA PHE A 312 15.56 17.10 1.03
C PHE A 312 15.08 18.34 0.27
N THR A 313 16.02 19.10 -0.29
CA THR A 313 15.75 20.42 -0.91
C THR A 313 16.07 20.47 -2.41
N GLN A 314 16.39 19.32 -3.00
CA GLN A 314 16.54 19.20 -4.46
C GLN A 314 15.16 18.97 -5.05
N ASP A 315 14.99 19.26 -6.34
CA ASP A 315 13.80 18.88 -7.09
C ASP A 315 13.63 17.34 -7.03
N GLN A 316 12.49 16.90 -6.52
CA GLN A 316 12.18 15.48 -6.28
C GLN A 316 11.28 14.93 -7.40
N VAL A 317 11.40 13.63 -7.69
CA VAL A 317 10.47 12.90 -8.55
C VAL A 317 10.03 11.66 -7.81
N ASP A 318 8.87 11.76 -7.16
CA ASP A 318 8.42 10.78 -6.19
C ASP A 318 7.09 10.16 -6.59
N ASP A 319 7.13 8.85 -6.85
CA ASP A 319 6.00 8.08 -7.34
C ASP A 319 5.62 7.01 -6.32
N LEU A 320 4.49 7.21 -5.63
CA LEU A 320 3.98 6.33 -4.58
C LEU A 320 3.31 5.07 -5.11
N ARG A 321 3.20 4.89 -6.43
CA ARG A 321 2.54 3.71 -6.98
C ARG A 321 3.34 2.44 -6.67
N PRO A 322 2.66 1.31 -6.38
CA PRO A 322 3.31 0.02 -6.20
C PRO A 322 4.17 -0.35 -7.41
N GLY A 323 5.41 -0.79 -7.18
CA GLY A 323 6.38 -1.10 -8.25
C GLY A 323 7.09 0.12 -8.86
N HIS A 324 6.81 1.33 -8.37
CA HIS A 324 7.53 2.54 -8.72
C HIS A 324 8.52 2.94 -7.60
N PHE A 325 9.15 4.10 -7.72
CA PHE A 325 10.21 4.55 -6.82
C PHE A 325 10.13 6.05 -6.53
N LEU A 326 10.80 6.43 -5.46
CA LEU A 326 11.03 7.81 -5.06
C LEU A 326 12.47 8.21 -5.37
N LYS A 327 12.63 9.41 -5.90
CA LYS A 327 13.91 10.03 -6.23
C LYS A 327 13.95 11.42 -5.61
N PHE A 328 14.35 11.46 -4.34
CA PHE A 328 14.39 12.68 -3.53
C PHE A 328 15.82 13.22 -3.30
N SER A 329 16.86 12.46 -3.67
CA SER A 329 18.26 12.88 -3.50
C SER A 329 19.15 12.31 -4.59
N ASN A 330 19.58 13.14 -5.54
CA ASN A 330 20.53 12.73 -6.59
C ASN A 330 21.88 12.29 -5.99
N ASP A 331 22.29 12.95 -4.90
CA ASP A 331 23.57 12.68 -4.24
C ASP A 331 23.59 11.31 -3.56
N GLN A 332 22.43 10.79 -3.14
CA GLN A 332 22.30 9.50 -2.45
C GLN A 332 21.78 8.37 -3.36
N LEU A 333 21.73 8.57 -4.68
CA LEU A 333 21.46 7.48 -5.62
C LEU A 333 22.63 6.49 -5.64
N ALA A 334 22.28 5.20 -5.66
CA ALA A 334 23.23 4.11 -5.78
C ALA A 334 23.96 4.13 -7.13
N ASP A 335 25.26 3.89 -7.09
CA ASP A 335 26.10 3.72 -8.27
C ASP A 335 26.37 2.23 -8.51
N LEU A 336 25.74 1.71 -9.54
CA LEU A 336 25.51 0.30 -9.79
C LEU A 336 26.66 -0.38 -10.54
N ASN A 337 27.74 0.34 -10.87
CA ASN A 337 28.87 -0.24 -11.60
C ASN A 337 30.23 0.22 -11.08
N ASN A 338 30.95 -0.68 -10.41
CA ASN A 338 32.28 -0.42 -9.88
C ASN A 338 33.42 -0.49 -10.92
N ALA A 339 33.16 -0.97 -12.14
CA ALA A 339 34.16 -1.19 -13.18
C ALA A 339 34.41 0.04 -14.08
N VAL A 340 33.63 1.10 -13.89
CA VAL A 340 33.72 2.37 -14.65
C VAL A 340 33.97 3.54 -13.70
N ASP A 341 34.13 4.75 -14.25
CA ASP A 341 34.24 5.97 -13.44
C ASP A 341 32.93 6.22 -12.66
N ALA A 342 33.05 6.66 -11.40
CA ALA A 342 31.90 6.94 -10.54
C ALA A 342 31.04 8.07 -11.13
N GLY A 343 29.71 7.95 -10.99
CA GLY A 343 28.76 8.93 -11.53
C GLY A 343 28.49 8.78 -13.04
N THR A 344 29.00 7.72 -13.69
CA THR A 344 28.76 7.52 -15.12
C THR A 344 27.26 7.32 -15.39
N ALA A 345 26.69 8.17 -16.25
CA ALA A 345 25.28 8.10 -16.63
C ALA A 345 24.93 6.73 -17.22
N GLY A 346 23.78 6.17 -16.83
CA GLY A 346 23.34 4.83 -17.19
C GLY A 346 23.71 3.73 -16.19
N TYR A 347 24.54 4.03 -15.18
CA TYR A 347 24.85 3.13 -14.07
C TYR A 347 24.41 3.69 -12.71
N ILE A 348 23.56 4.72 -12.71
CA ILE A 348 23.00 5.30 -11.49
C ILE A 348 21.56 4.81 -11.37
N ALA A 349 21.20 4.32 -10.17
CA ALA A 349 19.86 3.82 -9.89
C ALA A 349 18.79 4.88 -10.19
N GLN A 350 17.60 4.42 -10.55
CA GLN A 350 16.49 5.30 -10.93
C GLN A 350 15.90 6.03 -9.72
N GLY A 351 15.89 5.39 -8.55
CA GLY A 351 15.38 5.94 -7.31
C GLY A 351 16.23 5.60 -6.07
N ASN A 352 15.94 6.29 -4.98
CA ASN A 352 16.50 6.03 -3.66
C ASN A 352 15.73 4.91 -2.94
N VAL A 353 14.39 4.94 -3.02
CA VAL A 353 13.49 4.00 -2.33
C VAL A 353 12.44 3.50 -3.31
N TYR A 354 12.25 2.18 -3.36
CA TYR A 354 11.27 1.53 -4.22
C TYR A 354 10.05 1.11 -3.40
N ASN A 355 8.87 1.20 -3.99
CA ASN A 355 7.64 0.72 -3.39
C ASN A 355 7.44 -0.75 -3.76
N ALA A 356 7.17 -1.59 -2.75
CA ALA A 356 6.82 -2.98 -2.98
C ALA A 356 5.56 -3.11 -3.86
N LEU A 357 5.46 -4.23 -4.58
CA LEU A 357 4.23 -4.60 -5.29
C LEU A 357 3.11 -4.91 -4.29
N LEU A 358 1.85 -4.77 -4.73
CA LEU A 358 0.70 -5.15 -3.91
C LEU A 358 0.57 -6.67 -3.82
N TYR A 359 0.19 -7.15 -2.63
CA TYR A 359 -0.18 -8.55 -2.45
C TYR A 359 -1.63 -8.77 -2.89
N HIS A 360 -1.86 -9.47 -4.00
CA HIS A 360 -3.19 -9.71 -4.59
C HIS A 360 -4.03 -8.43 -4.84
N GLY A 361 -3.37 -7.32 -5.19
CA GLY A 361 -4.04 -6.03 -5.42
C GLY A 361 -4.49 -5.32 -4.15
N ASP A 362 -4.07 -5.80 -2.97
CA ASP A 362 -4.42 -5.21 -1.68
C ASP A 362 -3.66 -3.92 -1.40
N LEU A 363 -4.37 -2.79 -1.34
CA LEU A 363 -3.81 -1.46 -1.13
C LEU A 363 -3.33 -1.19 0.29
N ARG A 364 -3.53 -2.09 1.26
CA ARG A 364 -3.12 -1.85 2.66
C ARG A 364 -1.62 -1.58 2.78
N SER A 365 -0.81 -2.17 1.91
CA SER A 365 0.64 -1.93 1.90
C SER A 365 1.08 -0.68 1.15
N ALA A 366 0.18 -0.05 0.37
CA ALA A 366 0.47 1.19 -0.34
C ALA A 366 0.73 2.34 0.64
N VAL A 367 1.71 3.18 0.30
CA VAL A 367 2.05 4.37 1.09
C VAL A 367 0.90 5.36 0.99
N ALA A 368 0.50 5.94 2.12
CA ALA A 368 -0.67 6.80 2.19
C ALA A 368 -0.30 8.28 2.06
N ASN A 369 0.86 8.70 2.55
CA ASN A 369 1.17 10.13 2.60
C ASN A 369 2.62 10.39 2.17
N LEU A 370 2.84 11.56 1.58
CA LEU A 370 4.15 12.04 1.18
C LEU A 370 4.27 13.53 1.49
N ILE A 371 5.40 13.90 2.09
CA ILE A 371 5.76 15.28 2.39
C ILE A 371 7.13 15.54 1.79
N THR A 372 7.24 16.50 0.88
CA THR A 372 8.50 16.92 0.27
C THR A 372 8.93 18.30 0.76
N GLY A 373 9.91 18.89 0.08
CA GLY A 373 10.76 19.95 0.62
C GLY A 373 10.45 21.33 0.05
N ILE A 374 11.51 22.01 -0.40
CA ILE A 374 11.43 23.35 -1.00
C ILE A 374 11.84 23.33 -2.50
N GLY A 375 11.92 22.14 -3.10
CA GLY A 375 12.31 21.94 -4.49
C GLY A 375 11.10 22.14 -5.42
N ASN A 376 11.31 22.14 -6.73
CA ASN A 376 10.21 22.04 -7.69
C ASN A 376 9.94 20.55 -7.92
N ASP A 377 9.03 20.00 -7.14
CA ASP A 377 8.85 18.57 -6.98
C ASP A 377 7.79 18.03 -7.96
N THR A 378 7.97 16.79 -8.40
CA THR A 378 6.94 16.02 -9.12
C THR A 378 6.47 14.88 -8.23
N LEU A 379 5.20 14.92 -7.86
CA LEU A 379 4.56 14.02 -6.90
C LEU A 379 3.47 13.21 -7.61
N ILE A 380 3.52 11.89 -7.47
CA ILE A 380 2.50 11.00 -8.00
C ILE A 380 1.98 10.12 -6.85
N GLY A 381 0.68 10.26 -6.55
CA GLY A 381 -0.07 9.42 -5.62
C GLY A 381 -0.27 7.99 -6.15
N ASN A 382 -1.16 7.23 -5.53
CA ASN A 382 -1.50 5.87 -5.91
C ASN A 382 -3.02 5.64 -5.81
N ASP A 383 -3.48 4.38 -5.90
CA ASP A 383 -4.92 4.10 -5.90
C ASP A 383 -5.56 4.15 -4.50
N ARG A 384 -4.77 4.38 -3.45
CA ARG A 384 -5.24 4.63 -2.08
C ARG A 384 -5.38 6.13 -1.88
N ASP A 385 -6.35 6.54 -1.08
CA ASP A 385 -6.49 7.89 -0.53
C ASP A 385 -5.14 8.42 0.00
N ASN A 386 -4.63 9.48 -0.63
CA ASN A 386 -3.35 10.06 -0.29
C ASN A 386 -3.44 11.43 0.40
N VAL A 387 -2.49 11.71 1.28
CA VAL A 387 -2.16 13.10 1.70
C VAL A 387 -0.81 13.48 1.12
N LEU A 388 -0.82 14.38 0.13
CA LEU A 388 0.38 14.86 -0.58
C LEU A 388 0.68 16.29 -0.16
N THR A 389 1.89 16.56 0.34
CA THR A 389 2.35 17.90 0.73
C THR A 389 3.64 18.23 -0.01
N ALA A 390 3.58 19.16 -0.96
CA ALA A 390 4.72 19.47 -1.82
C ALA A 390 5.69 20.47 -1.20
N GLY A 391 5.17 21.45 -0.46
CA GLY A 391 5.97 22.31 0.40
C GLY A 391 6.15 23.69 -0.20
N ALA A 392 7.32 24.04 -0.69
CA ALA A 392 7.49 25.30 -1.43
C ALA A 392 8.17 25.00 -2.76
N GLY A 393 7.90 25.79 -3.79
CA GLY A 393 8.41 25.48 -5.12
C GLY A 393 7.41 25.84 -6.20
N THR A 394 7.57 25.26 -7.37
CA THR A 394 6.51 25.21 -8.39
C THR A 394 6.33 23.73 -8.71
N ASP A 395 5.35 23.12 -8.06
CA ASP A 395 5.23 21.68 -7.97
C ASP A 395 4.25 21.12 -8.99
N ILE A 396 4.46 19.85 -9.36
CA ILE A 396 3.55 19.10 -10.22
C ILE A 396 3.04 17.91 -9.41
N ILE A 397 1.74 17.90 -9.12
CA ILE A 397 1.13 16.91 -8.24
C ILE A 397 0.06 16.15 -9.01
N SER A 398 0.14 14.83 -9.05
CA SER A 398 -0.92 13.97 -9.58
C SER A 398 -1.44 13.07 -8.47
N THR A 399 -2.73 13.13 -8.17
CA THR A 399 -3.29 12.39 -7.04
C THR A 399 -3.57 10.93 -7.35
N ALA A 400 -3.73 10.58 -8.64
CA ALA A 400 -4.05 9.24 -9.13
C ALA A 400 -5.44 8.72 -8.70
N GLY A 401 -5.55 7.50 -8.15
CA GLY A 401 -6.84 6.97 -7.67
C GLY A 401 -7.14 7.48 -6.27
N GLY A 402 -8.21 6.97 -5.64
CA GLY A 402 -8.53 7.32 -4.25
C GLY A 402 -9.10 8.73 -4.06
N ASN A 403 -9.46 9.04 -2.82
CA ASN A 403 -9.93 10.36 -2.38
C ASN A 403 -8.80 11.09 -1.67
N ASP A 404 -8.18 12.06 -2.34
CA ASP A 404 -6.90 12.61 -1.90
C ASP A 404 -7.03 13.98 -1.26
N THR A 405 -6.09 14.32 -0.39
CA THR A 405 -5.86 15.69 0.08
C THR A 405 -4.49 16.15 -0.39
N VAL A 406 -4.46 17.28 -1.08
CA VAL A 406 -3.25 17.91 -1.61
C VAL A 406 -3.02 19.21 -0.87
N HIS A 407 -1.79 19.43 -0.45
CA HIS A 407 -1.25 20.70 0.02
C HIS A 407 -0.13 21.07 -0.97
N GLY A 408 -0.41 22.00 -1.90
CA GLY A 408 0.60 22.47 -2.85
C GLY A 408 1.70 23.22 -2.12
N GLY A 409 1.28 24.14 -1.26
CA GLY A 409 2.14 25.00 -0.47
C GLY A 409 2.56 26.24 -1.26
N ALA A 410 3.68 26.84 -0.88
CA ALA A 410 4.06 28.14 -1.40
C ALA A 410 4.61 27.98 -2.83
N GLY A 411 3.89 28.49 -3.83
CA GLY A 411 4.23 28.18 -5.20
C GLY A 411 3.21 28.65 -6.20
N ALA A 412 3.41 28.29 -7.46
CA ALA A 412 2.35 28.31 -8.45
C ALA A 412 2.24 26.88 -8.99
N ASP A 413 1.50 26.05 -8.29
CA ASP A 413 1.55 24.61 -8.46
C ASP A 413 0.59 24.13 -9.55
N THR A 414 0.88 22.99 -10.14
CA THR A 414 -0.04 22.32 -11.07
C THR A 414 -0.48 21.00 -10.47
N ILE A 415 -1.76 20.92 -10.11
CA ILE A 415 -2.36 19.75 -9.47
C ILE A 415 -3.28 19.05 -10.48
N PHE A 416 -3.11 17.75 -10.67
CA PHE A 416 -3.96 16.89 -11.48
C PHE A 416 -4.76 15.99 -10.54
N PHE A 417 -6.05 16.29 -10.40
CA PHE A 417 -6.96 15.37 -9.72
C PHE A 417 -7.20 14.16 -10.60
N GLY A 418 -7.23 12.98 -9.98
CA GLY A 418 -7.59 11.77 -10.70
C GLY A 418 -9.06 11.41 -10.54
N SER A 419 -9.36 10.11 -10.50
CA SER A 419 -10.74 9.62 -10.66
C SER A 419 -11.61 9.70 -9.40
N GLY A 420 -11.01 9.83 -8.22
CA GLY A 420 -11.77 9.96 -6.98
C GLY A 420 -12.07 11.41 -6.61
N TYR A 421 -12.55 11.60 -5.39
CA TYR A 421 -12.86 12.91 -4.85
C TYR A 421 -11.62 13.49 -4.16
N SER A 422 -10.96 14.45 -4.78
CA SER A 422 -9.75 15.08 -4.25
C SER A 422 -10.00 16.51 -3.74
N VAL A 423 -9.25 16.92 -2.73
CA VAL A 423 -9.29 18.25 -2.11
C VAL A 423 -7.91 18.88 -2.24
N LEU A 424 -7.83 20.08 -2.80
CA LEU A 424 -6.67 20.96 -2.68
C LEU A 424 -6.89 21.87 -1.48
N SER A 425 -6.13 21.71 -0.40
CA SER A 425 -6.32 22.43 0.85
C SER A 425 -5.10 23.29 1.16
N ASP A 426 -5.23 24.60 1.11
CA ASP A 426 -4.12 25.50 1.45
C ASP A 426 -4.58 26.89 1.92
N THR A 427 -3.65 27.72 2.37
CA THR A 427 -3.94 29.12 2.66
C THR A 427 -4.24 29.88 1.37
N LEU A 428 -4.99 30.98 1.47
CA LEU A 428 -5.30 31.80 0.29
C LEU A 428 -4.03 32.38 -0.38
N ALA A 429 -2.95 32.57 0.38
CA ALA A 429 -1.67 33.03 -0.14
C ALA A 429 -0.97 31.94 -0.96
N ASP A 430 -1.02 30.70 -0.49
CA ASP A 430 -0.35 29.55 -1.10
C ASP A 430 -1.12 29.03 -2.33
N LEU A 431 -2.45 29.12 -2.31
CA LEU A 431 -3.28 28.81 -3.50
C LEU A 431 -3.08 29.80 -4.68
N ASN A 432 -2.43 30.94 -4.45
CA ASN A 432 -2.37 32.00 -5.46
C ASN A 432 -1.42 31.66 -6.61
N GLY A 433 -1.99 31.43 -7.78
CA GLY A 433 -1.27 31.04 -8.99
C GLY A 433 -1.43 29.57 -9.33
N ASP A 434 -2.03 28.78 -8.42
CA ASP A 434 -2.25 27.36 -8.62
C ASP A 434 -3.21 27.06 -9.77
N VAL A 435 -2.93 25.95 -10.43
CA VAL A 435 -3.74 25.40 -11.51
C VAL A 435 -4.14 23.98 -11.16
N VAL A 436 -5.43 23.77 -10.91
CA VAL A 436 -6.01 22.43 -10.81
C VAL A 436 -6.52 21.98 -12.18
N ARG A 437 -6.08 20.80 -12.60
CA ARG A 437 -6.47 20.10 -13.82
C ARG A 437 -7.37 18.94 -13.43
N ASP A 438 -8.30 18.65 -14.33
CA ASP A 438 -9.27 17.55 -14.16
C ASP A 438 -10.08 17.66 -12.85
N PHE A 439 -10.41 18.91 -12.45
CA PHE A 439 -11.02 19.24 -11.16
C PHE A 439 -12.31 18.46 -10.86
N GLY A 440 -13.01 17.95 -11.89
CA GLY A 440 -14.09 16.98 -11.72
C GLY A 440 -15.10 17.37 -10.64
N PHE A 441 -15.24 16.50 -9.64
CA PHE A 441 -16.08 16.68 -8.44
C PHE A 441 -15.27 17.12 -7.21
N GLY A 442 -14.04 17.60 -7.36
CA GLY A 442 -13.17 17.95 -6.25
C GLY A 442 -13.51 19.28 -5.56
N THR A 443 -12.66 19.64 -4.61
CA THR A 443 -12.81 20.85 -3.80
C THR A 443 -11.50 21.62 -3.66
N VAL A 444 -11.61 22.95 -3.66
CA VAL A 444 -10.57 23.84 -3.16
C VAL A 444 -10.93 24.25 -1.75
N ASP A 445 -10.11 23.92 -0.78
CA ASP A 445 -10.28 24.21 0.63
C ASP A 445 -9.32 25.33 1.07
N VAL A 446 -9.86 26.50 1.38
CA VAL A 446 -9.08 27.67 1.81
C VAL A 446 -8.95 27.67 3.33
N ARG A 447 -7.76 27.40 3.84
CA ARG A 447 -7.45 27.31 5.27
C ARG A 447 -7.21 28.69 5.90
N GLY A 448 -7.62 28.82 7.16
CA GLY A 448 -7.45 30.02 7.99
C GLY A 448 -8.47 31.13 7.72
N GLU A 449 -9.40 30.94 6.78
CA GLU A 449 -10.32 31.99 6.35
C GLU A 449 -11.76 31.51 6.14
N ARG A 450 -12.72 32.35 6.57
CA ARG A 450 -14.15 32.19 6.30
C ARG A 450 -14.67 33.31 5.42
N PHE A 451 -15.10 32.98 4.21
CA PHE A 451 -15.71 33.96 3.30
C PHE A 451 -17.02 33.45 2.72
N ALA A 452 -17.94 34.37 2.42
CA ALA A 452 -19.23 34.02 1.83
C ALA A 452 -19.12 33.98 0.30
N TRP A 453 -20.13 33.42 -0.37
CA TRP A 453 -20.20 33.43 -1.84
C TRP A 453 -20.03 34.83 -2.45
N SER A 454 -20.49 35.89 -1.76
CA SER A 454 -20.34 37.28 -2.20
C SER A 454 -18.90 37.78 -2.27
N ASN A 455 -17.95 37.05 -1.68
CA ASN A 455 -16.52 37.35 -1.71
C ASN A 455 -15.80 36.67 -2.88
N VAL A 456 -16.48 35.76 -3.59
CA VAL A 456 -15.91 34.98 -4.68
C VAL A 456 -16.23 35.66 -6.01
N ASP A 457 -15.19 36.09 -6.72
CA ASP A 457 -15.31 36.44 -8.14
C ASP A 457 -15.00 35.20 -8.99
N LEU A 458 -16.04 34.66 -9.62
CA LEU A 458 -15.96 33.46 -10.45
C LEU A 458 -16.09 33.83 -11.93
N ASN A 459 -15.02 33.62 -12.69
CA ASN A 459 -15.03 33.75 -14.14
C ASN A 459 -15.02 32.37 -14.80
N LEU A 460 -15.99 32.15 -15.68
CA LEU A 460 -16.25 30.89 -16.35
C LEU A 460 -16.02 31.05 -17.86
N ALA A 461 -15.03 30.33 -18.42
CA ALA A 461 -14.70 30.34 -19.85
C ALA A 461 -14.32 28.95 -20.39
N GLY A 462 -15.20 28.33 -21.17
CA GLY A 462 -14.90 27.08 -21.89
C GLY A 462 -14.86 25.86 -20.96
N THR A 463 -13.67 25.37 -20.60
CA THR A 463 -13.48 24.33 -19.56
C THR A 463 -12.75 24.89 -18.35
N LYS A 464 -12.55 26.21 -18.30
CA LYS A 464 -11.78 26.89 -17.28
C LYS A 464 -12.71 27.68 -16.36
N ALA A 465 -12.49 27.53 -15.07
CA ALA A 465 -12.99 28.41 -14.02
C ALA A 465 -11.81 29.15 -13.40
N THR A 466 -11.95 30.44 -13.16
CA THR A 466 -10.98 31.25 -12.42
C THR A 466 -11.70 31.80 -11.20
N ILE A 467 -11.24 31.37 -10.03
CA ILE A 467 -11.74 31.81 -8.73
C ILE A 467 -10.79 32.88 -8.23
N THR A 468 -11.33 34.05 -7.91
CA THR A 468 -10.57 35.12 -7.26
C THR A 468 -11.20 35.47 -5.92
N VAL A 469 -10.41 35.43 -4.85
CA VAL A 469 -10.80 35.85 -3.50
C VAL A 469 -9.67 36.73 -2.96
N ASP A 470 -10.01 37.95 -2.53
CA ASP A 470 -9.07 38.96 -2.00
C ASP A 470 -7.79 39.19 -2.83
N GLY A 471 -7.91 38.99 -4.15
CA GLY A 471 -6.82 39.18 -5.12
C GLY A 471 -5.98 37.93 -5.39
N SER A 472 -6.11 36.88 -4.59
CA SER A 472 -5.53 35.56 -4.88
C SER A 472 -6.35 34.86 -5.96
N VAL A 473 -5.66 34.23 -6.91
CA VAL A 473 -6.26 33.63 -8.09
C VAL A 473 -5.95 32.13 -8.15
N ILE A 474 -7.00 31.34 -8.35
CA ILE A 474 -6.90 29.88 -8.54
C ILE A 474 -7.55 29.54 -9.87
N GLU A 475 -6.85 28.79 -10.70
CA GLU A 475 -7.38 28.29 -11.96
C GLU A 475 -7.81 26.84 -11.83
N LEU A 476 -9.05 26.55 -12.20
CA LEU A 476 -9.56 25.18 -12.29
C LEU A 476 -9.88 24.86 -13.74
N ASN A 477 -9.45 23.68 -14.21
CA ASN A 477 -9.82 23.12 -15.50
C ASN A 477 -10.69 21.89 -15.27
N GLY A 478 -11.86 21.85 -15.90
CA GLY A 478 -12.85 20.79 -15.72
C GLY A 478 -14.09 20.97 -16.60
N SER A 479 -15.02 20.03 -16.48
CA SER A 479 -16.27 20.03 -17.27
C SER A 479 -17.39 20.79 -16.56
N PHE A 480 -17.23 22.11 -16.38
CA PHE A 480 -18.18 22.94 -15.62
C PHE A 480 -19.47 23.32 -16.38
N PHE A 481 -19.53 23.10 -17.69
CA PHE A 481 -20.59 23.63 -18.57
C PHE A 481 -21.44 22.55 -19.26
N SER A 482 -21.02 21.29 -19.20
CA SER A 482 -21.79 20.16 -19.72
C SER A 482 -22.73 19.55 -18.68
N GLY A 483 -22.52 19.84 -17.38
CA GLY A 483 -23.36 19.40 -16.27
C GLY A 483 -24.26 20.52 -15.78
N ASN A 484 -25.49 20.19 -15.38
CA ASN A 484 -26.36 21.11 -14.65
C ASN A 484 -25.81 21.34 -13.22
N GLY A 485 -24.55 21.71 -13.04
CA GLY A 485 -23.90 21.89 -11.73
C GLY A 485 -23.65 23.35 -11.40
N ALA A 486 -23.16 23.59 -10.20
CA ALA A 486 -22.76 24.92 -9.76
C ALA A 486 -21.64 24.83 -8.69
N PHE A 487 -20.95 25.95 -8.47
CA PHE A 487 -19.91 26.08 -7.43
C PHE A 487 -20.49 26.51 -6.07
N ILE A 488 -20.27 25.74 -5.02
CA ILE A 488 -20.73 26.05 -3.66
C ILE A 488 -19.61 26.64 -2.83
N VAL A 489 -20.00 27.30 -1.74
CA VAL A 489 -19.12 27.63 -0.63
C VAL A 489 -19.67 26.99 0.64
N SER A 490 -18.83 26.25 1.36
CA SER A 490 -19.12 25.72 2.70
C SER A 490 -18.08 26.22 3.69
N GLN A 491 -18.52 26.96 4.70
CA GLN A 491 -17.65 27.48 5.76
C GLN A 491 -17.63 26.52 6.93
N ARG A 492 -16.47 26.30 7.52
CA ARG A 492 -16.30 25.37 8.63
C ARG A 492 -15.25 25.91 9.59
N GLY A 493 -15.26 25.38 10.81
CA GLY A 493 -14.22 25.66 11.81
C GLY A 493 -14.39 26.98 12.54
N VAL A 494 -13.56 27.15 13.57
CA VAL A 494 -13.47 28.35 14.40
C VAL A 494 -12.02 28.64 14.77
N GLY A 495 -11.63 29.91 14.80
CA GLY A 495 -10.25 30.31 15.13
C GLY A 495 -9.23 29.78 14.12
N ALA A 496 -8.24 29.01 14.60
CA ALA A 496 -7.14 28.53 13.75
C ALA A 496 -7.54 27.40 12.78
N ASP A 497 -8.67 26.75 13.02
CA ASP A 497 -9.23 25.69 12.17
C ASP A 497 -10.28 26.23 11.19
N GLU A 498 -10.47 27.56 11.12
CA GLU A 498 -11.37 28.18 10.14
C GLU A 498 -10.96 27.79 8.72
N HIS A 499 -11.94 27.43 7.90
CA HIS A 499 -11.70 27.19 6.49
C HIS A 499 -12.96 27.36 5.64
N THR A 500 -12.76 27.55 4.34
CA THR A 500 -13.82 27.68 3.34
C THR A 500 -13.56 26.75 2.18
N ALA A 501 -14.42 25.74 2.04
CA ALA A 501 -14.40 24.85 0.89
C ALA A 501 -15.23 25.43 -0.27
N VAL A 502 -14.65 25.40 -1.46
CA VAL A 502 -15.25 25.74 -2.75
C VAL A 502 -15.28 24.49 -3.62
N SER A 503 -16.47 23.91 -3.80
CA SER A 503 -16.67 22.65 -4.55
C SER A 503 -17.51 22.90 -5.79
N TYR A 504 -17.29 22.16 -6.87
CA TYR A 504 -18.23 22.11 -7.99
C TYR A 504 -19.13 20.88 -7.84
N VAL A 505 -20.42 21.10 -7.61
CA VAL A 505 -21.37 20.01 -7.37
C VAL A 505 -22.44 20.00 -8.45
N ASN A 506 -22.64 18.83 -9.06
CA ASN A 506 -23.70 18.64 -10.04
C ASN A 506 -25.08 18.67 -9.37
N VAL A 507 -26.09 19.20 -10.04
CA VAL A 507 -27.49 18.97 -9.63
C VAL A 507 -27.80 17.49 -9.83
N LEU A 508 -28.44 16.89 -8.82
CA LEU A 508 -28.83 15.49 -8.89
C LEU A 508 -29.80 15.28 -10.08
N PRO A 509 -29.56 14.32 -10.99
CA PRO A 509 -30.51 14.02 -12.06
C PRO A 509 -31.84 13.55 -11.46
N ASN A 510 -32.93 13.69 -12.23
CA ASN A 510 -34.22 13.12 -11.82
C ASN A 510 -34.10 11.59 -11.81
N LEU A 511 -34.08 11.02 -10.60
CA LEU A 511 -34.07 9.58 -10.37
C LEU A 511 -35.47 9.00 -10.55
N ALA A 512 -35.57 7.82 -11.16
CA ALA A 512 -36.85 7.18 -11.44
C ALA A 512 -36.65 5.67 -11.68
N GLU A 513 -37.57 4.88 -11.13
CA GLU A 513 -37.57 3.42 -11.23
C GLU A 513 -37.35 2.91 -12.66
N GLY A 514 -36.39 2.02 -12.81
CA GLY A 514 -35.97 1.38 -14.06
C GLY A 514 -35.21 2.30 -15.02
N ARG A 515 -34.82 3.51 -14.59
CA ARG A 515 -34.09 4.48 -15.43
C ARG A 515 -32.66 4.67 -14.93
N SER A 516 -31.78 3.82 -15.46
CA SER A 516 -30.33 3.91 -15.24
C SER A 516 -29.77 5.33 -15.45
N VAL A 517 -28.97 5.77 -14.48
CA VAL A 517 -28.11 6.95 -14.53
C VAL A 517 -26.81 6.60 -15.25
N ASN A 518 -26.33 7.52 -16.09
CA ASN A 518 -25.06 7.34 -16.79
C ASN A 518 -23.91 7.22 -15.77
N PRO A 519 -23.10 6.14 -15.81
CA PRO A 519 -22.00 5.93 -14.87
C PRO A 519 -21.02 7.09 -14.71
N ILE A 520 -20.82 7.91 -15.74
CA ILE A 520 -19.92 9.07 -15.68
C ILE A 520 -20.46 10.16 -14.73
N LEU A 521 -21.77 10.16 -14.45
CA LEU A 521 -22.41 11.09 -13.51
C LEU A 521 -22.37 10.57 -12.05
N ILE A 522 -21.84 9.37 -11.83
CA ILE A 522 -21.86 8.67 -10.55
C ILE A 522 -20.48 8.78 -9.93
N ASN A 523 -20.37 9.53 -8.82
CA ASN A 523 -19.10 9.69 -8.11
C ASN A 523 -19.25 9.63 -6.59
N GLY A 524 -20.05 8.69 -6.08
CA GLY A 524 -20.27 8.56 -4.64
C GLY A 524 -20.95 9.80 -4.06
N VAL A 525 -20.46 10.23 -2.89
CA VAL A 525 -20.84 11.51 -2.28
C VAL A 525 -19.81 12.57 -2.68
N ALA A 526 -20.18 13.40 -3.66
CA ALA A 526 -19.34 14.35 -4.36
C ALA A 526 -18.99 15.64 -3.58
N ASP A 527 -19.46 15.79 -2.33
CA ASP A 527 -19.19 16.96 -1.51
C ASP A 527 -19.03 16.54 -0.05
N GLN A 528 -17.99 15.77 0.22
CA GLN A 528 -17.70 15.29 1.57
C GLN A 528 -17.42 16.41 2.59
N PRO A 529 -16.72 17.52 2.26
CA PRO A 529 -16.49 18.63 3.18
C PRO A 529 -17.78 19.24 3.70
N PHE A 530 -18.83 19.30 2.88
CA PHE A 530 -20.14 19.69 3.38
C PHE A 530 -20.62 18.77 4.51
N MET A 531 -20.36 17.47 4.44
CA MET A 531 -20.75 16.51 5.48
C MET A 531 -19.73 16.36 6.61
N THR A 532 -18.66 17.16 6.61
CA THR A 532 -17.67 17.19 7.69
C THR A 532 -18.08 18.20 8.76
N GLY A 533 -17.98 17.77 10.02
CA GLY A 533 -18.25 18.60 11.18
C GLY A 533 -17.05 19.39 11.65
N ASP A 534 -17.36 20.51 12.30
CA ASP A 534 -16.42 21.39 13.00
C ASP A 534 -16.73 21.49 14.50
N GLY A 535 -17.67 20.68 15.01
CA GLY A 535 -18.16 20.74 16.38
C GLY A 535 -19.25 21.80 16.63
N ALA A 536 -19.67 22.56 15.61
CA ALA A 536 -20.70 23.59 15.73
C ALA A 536 -21.87 23.39 14.76
N VAL A 537 -21.59 22.98 13.52
CA VAL A 537 -22.60 22.81 12.47
C VAL A 537 -23.54 21.65 12.81
N ARG A 538 -24.84 21.91 12.76
CA ARG A 538 -25.89 20.92 12.99
C ARG A 538 -26.49 20.45 11.69
N PHE A 539 -26.61 19.13 11.52
CA PHE A 539 -27.14 18.50 10.32
C PHE A 539 -28.53 17.90 10.54
N THR A 540 -29.36 17.98 9.50
CA THR A 540 -30.64 17.28 9.43
C THR A 540 -30.74 16.49 8.13
N LEU A 541 -31.44 15.37 8.20
CA LEU A 541 -31.74 14.50 7.07
C LEU A 541 -33.26 14.44 6.86
N GLU A 542 -33.70 14.53 5.62
CA GLU A 542 -35.10 14.35 5.23
C GLU A 542 -35.25 13.20 4.23
N LEU A 543 -36.12 12.23 4.50
CA LEU A 543 -36.50 11.20 3.54
C LEU A 543 -37.43 11.77 2.47
N LYS A 544 -36.90 11.95 1.25
CA LYS A 544 -37.63 12.52 0.11
C LYS A 544 -38.55 11.48 -0.54
N SER A 545 -38.01 10.30 -0.83
CA SER A 545 -38.75 9.18 -1.42
C SER A 545 -38.13 7.84 -1.05
N ALA A 546 -38.96 6.79 -1.12
CA ALA A 546 -38.53 5.41 -1.11
C ALA A 546 -39.43 4.65 -2.08
N VAL A 547 -38.87 4.19 -3.20
CA VAL A 547 -39.61 3.54 -4.30
C VAL A 547 -39.02 2.15 -4.61
N SER A 548 -38.34 1.54 -3.65
CA SER A 548 -37.68 0.25 -3.79
C SER A 548 -38.63 -0.95 -3.84
N ALA A 549 -38.14 -2.06 -4.43
CA ALA A 549 -38.79 -3.37 -4.33
C ALA A 549 -38.69 -4.00 -2.93
N PHE A 550 -37.68 -3.61 -2.16
CA PHE A 550 -37.37 -4.17 -0.84
C PHE A 550 -37.75 -3.22 0.31
N ALA A 551 -38.08 -3.80 1.47
CA ALA A 551 -38.36 -3.03 2.68
C ALA A 551 -37.03 -2.68 3.39
N ASN A 552 -36.30 -1.74 2.79
CA ASN A 552 -34.93 -1.40 3.19
C ASN A 552 -34.86 -0.74 4.57
N THR A 553 -33.74 -0.97 5.26
CA THR A 553 -33.36 -0.24 6.47
C THR A 553 -32.26 0.76 6.11
N LEU A 554 -32.47 2.04 6.41
CA LEU A 554 -31.46 3.09 6.23
C LEU A 554 -30.85 3.47 7.59
N GLY A 555 -29.54 3.60 7.65
CA GLY A 555 -28.82 4.06 8.81
C GLY A 555 -27.66 5.01 8.50
N VAL A 556 -27.04 5.50 9.56
CA VAL A 556 -25.91 6.43 9.56
C VAL A 556 -24.84 5.95 10.54
N TYR A 557 -23.60 6.35 10.31
CA TYR A 557 -22.49 6.21 11.24
C TYR A 557 -21.57 7.42 11.12
N LYS A 558 -20.68 7.59 12.11
CA LYS A 558 -19.63 8.60 12.09
C LYS A 558 -18.31 7.97 11.69
N ILE A 559 -17.56 8.68 10.87
CA ILE A 559 -16.20 8.34 10.50
C ILE A 559 -15.29 9.38 11.19
N GLY A 560 -14.36 8.91 12.01
CA GLY A 560 -13.36 9.76 12.64
C GLY A 560 -12.31 10.25 11.64
N ALA A 561 -11.53 11.26 12.02
CA ALA A 561 -10.39 11.74 11.22
C ALA A 561 -9.31 10.65 11.00
N ASP A 562 -9.33 9.58 11.80
CA ASP A 562 -8.47 8.40 11.69
C ASP A 562 -9.12 7.26 10.87
N GLY A 563 -10.28 7.52 10.25
CA GLY A 563 -11.06 6.55 9.49
C GLY A 563 -11.93 5.61 10.33
N THR A 564 -11.85 5.66 11.67
CA THR A 564 -12.57 4.73 12.54
C THR A 564 -14.08 4.97 12.50
N ILE A 565 -14.85 3.90 12.30
CA ILE A 565 -16.32 3.93 12.29
C ILE A 565 -16.86 3.85 13.72
N SER A 566 -17.80 4.74 14.04
CA SER A 566 -18.46 4.82 15.35
C SER A 566 -19.91 5.29 15.24
N ASP A 567 -20.65 5.23 16.35
CA ASP A 567 -22.02 5.76 16.46
C ASP A 567 -22.97 5.29 15.37
N VAL A 568 -23.02 3.97 15.15
CA VAL A 568 -23.87 3.33 14.13
C VAL A 568 -25.33 3.37 14.60
N GLN A 569 -26.20 3.96 13.79
CA GLN A 569 -27.61 4.17 14.12
C GLN A 569 -28.51 3.83 12.93
N VAL A 570 -29.69 3.26 13.22
CA VAL A 570 -30.77 3.11 12.24
C VAL A 570 -31.62 4.37 12.25
N LEU A 571 -31.76 5.01 11.09
CA LEU A 571 -32.60 6.18 10.88
C LEU A 571 -34.03 5.77 10.55
N PHE A 572 -34.18 4.85 9.59
CA PHE A 572 -35.47 4.32 9.17
C PHE A 572 -35.39 2.80 9.11
N ALA A 573 -36.11 2.12 10.01
CA ALA A 573 -36.17 0.67 10.04
C ALA A 573 -36.94 0.04 8.88
N ASN A 574 -37.80 0.82 8.21
CA ASN A 574 -38.51 0.43 7.00
C ASN A 574 -38.79 1.69 6.18
N THR A 575 -38.00 1.92 5.13
CA THR A 575 -38.09 3.11 4.28
C THR A 575 -39.42 3.23 3.53
N LEU A 576 -40.09 2.10 3.24
CA LEU A 576 -41.41 2.07 2.59
C LEU A 576 -42.56 2.42 3.54
N ASN A 577 -42.34 2.41 4.86
CA ASN A 577 -43.38 2.63 5.88
C ASN A 577 -42.95 3.65 6.94
N VAL A 578 -42.56 4.84 6.50
CA VAL A 578 -42.22 5.97 7.39
C VAL A 578 -43.41 6.92 7.53
N ALA A 579 -43.86 7.16 8.77
CA ALA A 579 -44.93 8.12 9.04
C ALA A 579 -44.53 9.53 8.58
N ALA A 580 -45.49 10.31 8.04
CA ALA A 580 -45.20 11.61 7.44
C ALA A 580 -44.45 12.59 8.37
N GLY A 581 -44.78 12.61 9.67
CA GLY A 581 -44.11 13.45 10.67
C GLY A 581 -42.75 12.93 11.16
N ALA A 582 -42.33 11.74 10.72
CA ALA A 582 -41.08 11.09 11.09
C ALA A 582 -40.05 11.06 9.95
N LYS A 583 -40.32 11.73 8.83
CA LYS A 583 -39.43 11.76 7.66
C LYS A 583 -38.17 12.62 7.86
N THR A 584 -38.17 13.51 8.85
CA THR A 584 -37.02 14.37 9.16
C THR A 584 -36.35 13.87 10.43
N VAL A 585 -35.04 13.66 10.36
CA VAL A 585 -34.20 13.22 11.48
C VAL A 585 -33.11 14.25 11.72
N ASP A 586 -32.93 14.59 12.99
CA ASP A 586 -31.82 15.42 13.44
C ASP A 586 -30.57 14.54 13.59
N LEU A 587 -29.59 14.73 12.71
CA LEU A 587 -28.33 14.00 12.76
C LEU A 587 -27.37 14.58 13.82
N GLY A 588 -27.72 15.74 14.39
CA GLY A 588 -26.95 16.40 15.42
C GLY A 588 -25.72 17.13 14.89
N VAL A 589 -24.72 17.25 15.75
CA VAL A 589 -23.46 17.96 15.46
C VAL A 589 -22.35 16.93 15.37
N LEU A 590 -21.56 17.01 14.30
CA LEU A 590 -20.34 16.22 14.13
C LEU A 590 -19.18 16.94 14.82
N GLY A 591 -18.30 16.17 15.47
CA GLY A 591 -17.06 16.71 16.02
C GLY A 591 -16.12 17.19 14.91
N ASN A 592 -15.12 18.00 15.26
CA ASN A 592 -14.13 18.51 14.32
C ASN A 592 -13.46 17.35 13.55
N GLY A 593 -13.45 17.43 12.22
CA GLY A 593 -12.87 16.42 11.33
C GLY A 593 -13.63 15.08 11.27
N GLN A 594 -14.79 14.95 11.94
CA GLN A 594 -15.68 13.81 11.75
C GLN A 594 -16.61 14.05 10.57
N HIS A 595 -16.96 13.02 9.83
CA HIS A 595 -17.97 13.10 8.78
C HIS A 595 -18.97 11.94 8.89
N PHE A 596 -20.13 12.09 8.24
CA PHE A 596 -21.13 11.02 8.19
C PHE A 596 -20.81 10.00 7.11
N GLY A 597 -21.01 8.73 7.43
CA GLY A 597 -21.25 7.67 6.46
C GLY A 597 -22.67 7.15 6.59
N PHE A 598 -23.24 6.66 5.49
CA PHE A 598 -24.58 6.09 5.45
C PHE A 598 -24.50 4.63 5.05
N PHE A 599 -25.49 3.84 5.48
CA PHE A 599 -25.63 2.46 5.06
C PHE A 599 -27.08 2.08 4.79
N LEU A 600 -27.29 1.20 3.83
CA LEU A 600 -28.55 0.61 3.47
C LEU A 600 -28.45 -0.91 3.63
N ILE A 601 -29.35 -1.48 4.42
CA ILE A 601 -29.53 -2.93 4.51
C ILE A 601 -30.69 -3.29 3.59
N GLN A 602 -30.39 -4.02 2.52
CA GLN A 602 -31.42 -4.53 1.62
C GLN A 602 -32.43 -5.38 2.40
N ASP A 603 -33.71 -5.07 2.26
CA ASP A 603 -34.84 -5.77 2.93
C ASP A 603 -34.74 -5.85 4.47
N GLY A 604 -33.95 -4.98 5.09
CA GLY A 604 -33.62 -5.06 6.52
C GLY A 604 -34.83 -5.04 7.46
N ALA A 605 -35.97 -4.47 7.05
CA ALA A 605 -37.19 -4.46 7.85
C ALA A 605 -37.75 -5.87 8.07
N ASN A 606 -37.78 -6.67 7.00
CA ASN A 606 -38.33 -8.04 7.04
C ASN A 606 -37.38 -9.00 7.74
N LEU A 607 -36.08 -8.75 7.62
CA LEU A 607 -35.03 -9.62 8.13
C LEU A 607 -34.79 -9.46 9.61
N PHE A 608 -34.69 -8.22 10.07
CA PHE A 608 -34.26 -7.91 11.43
C PHE A 608 -35.37 -7.35 12.31
N ASN A 609 -36.52 -7.00 11.73
CA ASN A 609 -37.61 -6.32 12.43
C ASN A 609 -37.11 -5.09 13.23
N ALA A 610 -36.26 -4.28 12.56
CA ALA A 610 -35.41 -3.23 13.11
C ALA A 610 -34.26 -3.75 14.01
N PRO A 611 -32.99 -3.59 13.62
CA PRO A 611 -31.85 -3.89 14.49
C PRO A 611 -31.99 -3.23 15.87
N THR A 612 -31.90 -3.99 16.95
CA THR A 612 -32.05 -3.49 18.32
C THR A 612 -30.73 -3.45 19.07
N GLY A 613 -30.68 -2.69 20.17
CA GLY A 613 -29.47 -2.54 20.99
C GLY A 613 -28.47 -1.56 20.38
N THR A 614 -27.24 -1.59 20.88
CA THR A 614 -26.14 -0.79 20.36
C THR A 614 -25.59 -1.48 19.11
N LEU A 615 -25.48 -0.72 18.02
CA LEU A 615 -24.94 -1.22 16.76
C LEU A 615 -23.48 -0.78 16.61
N SER A 616 -22.68 -1.63 15.98
CA SER A 616 -21.31 -1.31 15.58
C SER A 616 -20.94 -2.01 14.29
N PHE A 617 -20.11 -1.36 13.48
CA PHE A 617 -19.39 -2.00 12.39
C PHE A 617 -18.02 -2.42 12.92
N VAL A 618 -17.69 -3.70 12.81
CA VAL A 618 -16.39 -4.25 13.25
C VAL A 618 -15.62 -4.82 12.08
N THR A 619 -14.29 -4.80 12.18
CA THR A 619 -13.42 -5.47 11.20
C THR A 619 -13.76 -6.96 11.17
N PRO A 620 -13.93 -7.58 9.98
CA PRO A 620 -14.29 -8.99 9.88
C PRO A 620 -13.34 -9.90 10.67
N GLY A 621 -13.91 -10.82 11.45
CA GLY A 621 -13.14 -11.76 12.26
C GLY A 621 -12.52 -11.17 13.54
N THR A 622 -12.77 -9.90 13.84
CA THR A 622 -12.32 -9.25 15.09
C THR A 622 -13.50 -8.61 15.84
N ASN A 623 -13.22 -8.02 17.01
CA ASN A 623 -14.16 -7.18 17.77
C ASN A 623 -13.73 -5.71 17.77
N THR A 624 -12.81 -5.31 16.89
CA THR A 624 -12.34 -3.92 16.77
C THR A 624 -13.26 -3.16 15.85
N SER A 625 -13.51 -1.88 16.12
CA SER A 625 -14.25 -1.01 15.20
C SER A 625 -13.66 -1.09 13.79
N ALA A 626 -14.55 -1.15 12.80
CA ALA A 626 -14.17 -1.05 11.41
C ALA A 626 -13.57 0.33 11.11
N ASN A 627 -12.78 0.39 10.06
CA ASN A 627 -12.14 1.61 9.61
C ASN A 627 -12.31 1.72 8.08
N VAL A 628 -12.56 2.91 7.55
CA VAL A 628 -12.75 3.09 6.10
C VAL A 628 -11.45 2.88 5.32
N ASP A 629 -10.29 3.07 5.97
CA ASP A 629 -8.95 2.98 5.38
C ASP A 629 -8.43 1.54 5.27
N ILE A 630 -9.13 0.55 5.84
CA ILE A 630 -8.71 -0.86 5.76
C ILE A 630 -9.28 -1.58 4.55
N TRP A 631 -10.19 -0.95 3.78
CA TRP A 631 -10.77 -1.49 2.54
C TRP A 631 -11.35 -2.91 2.68
N LEU A 632 -11.92 -3.19 3.85
CA LEU A 632 -12.59 -4.46 4.15
C LEU A 632 -14.07 -4.20 4.46
N PRO A 633 -15.02 -4.90 3.80
CA PRO A 633 -16.43 -4.78 4.12
C PRO A 633 -16.68 -5.11 5.59
N PRO A 634 -17.24 -4.18 6.39
CA PRO A 634 -17.35 -4.38 7.82
C PRO A 634 -18.50 -5.34 8.17
N THR A 635 -18.39 -6.00 9.33
CA THR A 635 -19.51 -6.80 9.88
C THR A 635 -20.36 -5.93 10.78
N LEU A 636 -21.67 -5.84 10.51
CA LEU A 636 -22.63 -5.19 11.40
C LEU A 636 -22.92 -6.10 12.61
N VAL A 637 -22.77 -5.55 13.80
CA VAL A 637 -22.99 -6.26 15.07
C VAL A 637 -24.00 -5.49 15.91
N SER A 638 -24.94 -6.22 16.49
CA SER A 638 -25.87 -5.75 17.51
C SER A 638 -25.50 -6.33 18.88
N SER A 639 -25.54 -5.50 19.92
CA SER A 639 -25.33 -5.96 21.30
C SER A 639 -26.41 -6.94 21.80
N THR A 640 -27.55 -7.02 21.12
CA THR A 640 -28.68 -7.90 21.49
C THR A 640 -28.89 -9.06 20.52
N GLN A 641 -28.48 -8.92 19.26
CA GLN A 641 -28.71 -9.91 18.20
C GLN A 641 -27.40 -10.56 17.70
N GLY A 642 -26.23 -10.09 18.14
CA GLY A 642 -24.94 -10.57 17.65
C GLY A 642 -24.63 -10.05 16.25
N ALA A 643 -23.76 -10.76 15.52
CA ALA A 643 -23.42 -10.42 14.14
C ALA A 643 -24.64 -10.59 13.22
N LEU A 644 -25.05 -9.51 12.55
CA LEU A 644 -26.14 -9.50 11.58
C LEU A 644 -25.58 -9.91 10.22
N SER A 645 -25.58 -11.22 9.95
CA SER A 645 -25.03 -11.82 8.73
C SER A 645 -26.13 -12.29 7.77
N GLY A 646 -25.77 -12.49 6.49
CA GLY A 646 -26.64 -13.10 5.49
C GLY A 646 -27.23 -12.17 4.42
N HIS A 647 -26.96 -10.87 4.48
CA HIS A 647 -27.52 -9.88 3.55
C HIS A 647 -26.50 -8.80 3.19
N GLN A 648 -26.73 -8.15 2.06
CA GLN A 648 -25.83 -7.13 1.54
C GLN A 648 -26.10 -5.79 2.23
N ILE A 649 -25.04 -5.20 2.78
CA ILE A 649 -25.04 -3.86 3.34
C ILE A 649 -24.29 -2.98 2.35
N PHE A 650 -24.96 -1.94 1.87
CA PHE A 650 -24.36 -0.96 0.98
C PHE A 650 -24.02 0.29 1.77
N HIS A 651 -22.80 0.75 1.63
CA HIS A 651 -22.26 1.92 2.31
C HIS A 651 -22.11 3.09 1.33
N SER A 652 -22.24 4.31 1.84
CA SER A 652 -21.90 5.52 1.07
C SER A 652 -20.42 5.59 0.74
N SER A 653 -19.56 4.97 1.57
CA SER A 653 -18.15 4.76 1.22
C SER A 653 -18.02 3.53 0.32
N ALA A 654 -17.60 3.75 -0.93
CA ALA A 654 -17.39 2.68 -1.89
C ALA A 654 -16.33 1.66 -1.43
N SER A 655 -15.32 2.09 -0.67
CA SER A 655 -14.25 1.23 -0.13
C SER A 655 -14.75 0.11 0.79
N LEU A 656 -15.94 0.29 1.37
CA LEU A 656 -16.58 -0.70 2.24
C LEU A 656 -17.52 -1.64 1.48
N ASN A 657 -17.80 -1.36 0.20
CA ASN A 657 -18.72 -2.16 -0.61
C ASN A 657 -17.97 -3.28 -1.33
N PRO A 658 -18.64 -4.41 -1.61
CA PRO A 658 -18.08 -5.46 -2.47
C PRO A 658 -17.58 -4.88 -3.80
N ASN A 659 -16.35 -5.25 -4.19
CA ASN A 659 -15.68 -4.78 -5.42
C ASN A 659 -15.54 -3.25 -5.54
N ALA A 660 -15.53 -2.53 -4.41
CA ALA A 660 -15.51 -1.07 -4.37
C ALA A 660 -16.64 -0.40 -5.17
N SER A 661 -17.81 -1.06 -5.27
CA SER A 661 -18.93 -0.56 -6.07
C SER A 661 -19.51 0.73 -5.48
N VAL A 662 -19.86 1.69 -6.35
CA VAL A 662 -20.56 2.91 -5.96
C VAL A 662 -22.06 2.64 -5.86
N GLN A 663 -22.59 2.76 -4.63
CA GLN A 663 -23.98 2.44 -4.27
C GLN A 663 -24.80 3.67 -3.89
N VAL A 664 -24.14 4.83 -3.88
CA VAL A 664 -24.74 6.12 -3.56
C VAL A 664 -24.27 7.11 -4.62
N LEU A 665 -25.18 7.94 -5.12
CA LEU A 665 -24.80 9.18 -5.79
C LEU A 665 -25.31 10.38 -4.99
N SER A 666 -24.66 11.52 -5.18
CA SER A 666 -25.11 12.78 -4.61
C SER A 666 -25.21 13.90 -5.64
N GLY A 667 -26.05 14.89 -5.36
CA GLY A 667 -26.05 16.15 -6.07
C GLY A 667 -26.81 17.23 -5.32
N VAL A 668 -26.55 18.49 -5.64
CA VAL A 668 -27.29 19.60 -5.01
C VAL A 668 -28.73 19.65 -5.52
N GLN A 669 -29.67 20.01 -4.65
CA GLN A 669 -31.01 20.36 -5.08
C GLN A 669 -30.95 21.59 -5.99
N SER A 670 -31.85 21.70 -6.98
CA SER A 670 -32.07 22.95 -7.71
C SER A 670 -32.34 24.12 -6.75
N GLY A 671 -31.59 25.20 -6.89
CA GLY A 671 -31.59 26.34 -5.95
C GLY A 671 -30.65 26.18 -4.75
N GLY A 672 -29.94 25.04 -4.68
CA GLY A 672 -28.86 24.69 -3.76
C GLY A 672 -29.14 25.03 -2.32
N GLN A 673 -30.08 24.34 -1.69
CA GLN A 673 -30.32 24.47 -0.24
C GLN A 673 -30.03 23.16 0.51
N GLN A 674 -29.79 22.07 -0.24
CA GLN A 674 -29.67 20.71 0.28
C GLN A 674 -28.75 19.89 -0.63
N LEU A 675 -27.99 18.98 -0.03
CA LEU A 675 -27.32 17.89 -0.77
C LEU A 675 -28.27 16.69 -0.80
N HIS A 676 -28.71 16.26 -1.97
CA HIS A 676 -29.49 15.04 -2.12
C HIS A 676 -28.58 13.83 -2.30
N LEU A 677 -28.93 12.71 -1.66
CA LEU A 677 -28.30 11.40 -1.83
C LEU A 677 -29.34 10.41 -2.35
N GLY A 678 -29.01 9.67 -3.41
CA GLY A 678 -29.79 8.54 -3.93
C GLY A 678 -29.04 7.24 -3.70
N PHE A 679 -29.74 6.20 -3.27
CA PHE A 679 -29.18 4.88 -2.95
C PHE A 679 -29.70 3.83 -3.91
N GLU A 680 -28.84 2.90 -4.27
CA GLU A 680 -29.18 1.64 -4.94
C GLU A 680 -29.37 0.53 -3.89
N ASP A 681 -30.28 -0.41 -4.14
CA ASP A 681 -30.51 -1.56 -3.26
C ASP A 681 -30.20 -2.92 -3.89
N LEU A 682 -29.79 -2.98 -5.16
CA LEU A 682 -29.57 -4.23 -5.89
C LEU A 682 -28.11 -4.74 -5.87
N PRO A 683 -27.90 -6.05 -5.68
CA PRO A 683 -26.59 -6.64 -5.37
C PRO A 683 -25.69 -6.94 -6.58
N MET A 684 -26.20 -6.90 -7.81
CA MET A 684 -25.32 -7.04 -9.00
C MET A 684 -24.45 -5.79 -9.09
N ALA A 685 -23.24 -5.88 -9.69
CA ALA A 685 -22.12 -4.92 -9.53
C ALA A 685 -22.41 -3.40 -9.58
N THR A 686 -23.60 -2.99 -10.02
CA THR A 686 -24.11 -1.60 -10.01
C THR A 686 -25.64 -1.50 -9.87
N GLY A 687 -26.34 -2.59 -9.55
CA GLY A 687 -27.81 -2.67 -9.62
C GLY A 687 -28.39 -2.29 -10.99
N ASP A 688 -29.63 -1.79 -11.05
CA ASP A 688 -30.21 -1.21 -12.28
C ASP A 688 -29.83 0.28 -12.46
N ARG A 689 -29.07 0.82 -11.50
CA ARG A 689 -28.37 2.13 -11.52
C ARG A 689 -29.32 3.30 -11.53
N ASP A 690 -30.49 3.17 -10.96
CA ASP A 690 -31.47 4.23 -10.97
C ASP A 690 -31.50 5.02 -9.65
N TYR A 691 -30.97 4.42 -8.57
CA TYR A 691 -30.66 5.04 -7.27
C TYR A 691 -31.84 5.76 -6.58
N GLN A 692 -33.08 5.52 -7.00
CA GLN A 692 -34.28 6.08 -6.36
C GLN A 692 -34.83 5.21 -5.22
N ASP A 693 -34.24 4.03 -4.97
CA ASP A 693 -34.71 3.09 -3.95
C ASP A 693 -34.94 3.80 -2.62
N VAL A 694 -33.97 4.64 -2.25
CA VAL A 694 -34.08 5.61 -1.17
C VAL A 694 -33.43 6.91 -1.60
N VAL A 695 -34.17 8.03 -1.47
CA VAL A 695 -33.63 9.37 -1.71
C VAL A 695 -33.78 10.21 -0.45
N VAL A 696 -32.68 10.81 0.00
CA VAL A 696 -32.64 11.68 1.17
C VAL A 696 -32.04 13.04 0.85
N GLY A 697 -32.45 14.07 1.57
CA GLY A 697 -31.84 15.40 1.52
C GLY A 697 -31.12 15.72 2.82
N ILE A 698 -29.86 16.13 2.74
CA ILE A 698 -29.02 16.56 3.86
C ILE A 698 -28.95 18.08 3.88
N HIS A 699 -29.09 18.65 5.07
CA HIS A 699 -28.99 20.08 5.32
C HIS A 699 -28.09 20.38 6.50
N ALA A 700 -27.35 21.48 6.41
CA ALA A 700 -26.61 22.07 7.50
C ALA A 700 -27.27 23.39 7.94
N ASN A 701 -27.34 23.63 9.25
CA ASN A 701 -27.80 24.92 9.77
C ASN A 701 -26.67 25.94 9.73
N GLY A 702 -26.94 27.15 9.22
CA GLY A 702 -25.99 28.27 9.21
C GLY A 702 -25.03 28.26 8.02
N ASP A 703 -24.85 27.12 7.37
CA ASP A 703 -24.11 27.01 6.11
C ASP A 703 -25.11 27.06 4.96
N GLY A 704 -25.47 28.29 4.60
CA GLY A 704 -26.30 28.52 3.43
C GLY A 704 -25.50 28.19 2.18
N PHE A 705 -25.80 27.04 1.56
CA PHE A 705 -25.55 26.88 0.14
C PHE A 705 -26.31 28.02 -0.58
N PHE A 706 -25.59 28.94 -1.20
CA PHE A 706 -26.20 30.00 -1.99
C PHE A 706 -25.44 30.09 -3.31
N PHE A 707 -25.95 29.39 -4.31
CA PHE A 707 -25.62 29.66 -5.71
C PHE A 707 -26.47 30.81 -6.23
N THR A 708 -26.17 31.27 -7.44
CA THR A 708 -27.08 32.04 -8.31
C THR A 708 -28.29 31.22 -8.76
#